data_AF-A0A2E1SKW4-F1
#
_entry.id   AF-A0A2E1SKW4-F1
#
_cell.length_a   1.000
_cell.length_b   1.000
_cell.length_c   1.000
_cell.angle_alpha   90.00
_cell.angle_beta   90.00
_cell.angle_gamma   90.00
#
_symmetry.space_group_name_H-M   'P 1'
#
loop_
_entity.id
_entity.type
_entity.pdbx_description
1 polymer ?
#
loop_
_entity_poly.entity_id
_entity_poly.type
_entity_poly.pdbx_seq_one_letter_code
_entity_poly.pdbx_strand_id
1 'polypeptide(L)'
;MKHFILTPLIFIFSCNLLTAQQISSDSFNKDFIHEDFNQEGEYFKIVTTTDNYFILDKGDYLLSRNSNESEYAIIANNSLASDFILKTSLRLGPSENKKSSIGIILKAQQDGKGAIIFEINKKGEYRIKQLIGNSYQALSGKSKDEGWVKSKLINGIDEHNFIEIRSEKNIYDIYTNSEYLTTFFVPDLISGSFGLIISAGTKARVAYYYLNIKGAKEITADYTNKDNESVNSNIEDLNRKIQILEENNLKLNEIKSGTKALQSEEITKLKAANTKLENTIIEVEEDNIELNKENATIKSQKALQSEELTKLKVVSSELKNTIAEIEEKNIELNKQNTNITSEINQLKDKLSKAKLNNSELASVSVQQEKEINSLNNTVKVLKESSSDATDKNKKLQKKINSLKGNITLEKAINTELENDLNKVNTKHKNKIAKLTKKVSSLKTEVNSLKTEVSKLETTNSSLATDLSKNKKKHQETKKGLSASVKNKKAEINELSSEIKTLRSTQSKHNKVTSDLNEQIAQMKNKINDLENQNNLLNTEFSVMSKTNTELKELFIQKDFEVNGVKPSDMMVKTSNTPPAPIVLKGSETIYTVQFGVFMQEQSYQSTKQLDAVWYNTTEQGTYVYYSGEFNSPQEAASHQNNLIAKGYNNAFVVTLTK
;
A
#
# COMPACT_ATOMS: atom_id res chain seq x y z
N MET A 1 70.32 -17.83 -54.03
CA MET A 1 69.84 -18.46 -55.27
C MET A 1 68.82 -19.54 -54.91
N LYS A 2 67.67 -19.53 -55.61
CA LYS A 2 66.65 -20.60 -55.70
C LYS A 2 65.76 -20.76 -54.45
N HIS A 3 64.63 -20.04 -54.39
CA HIS A 3 63.32 -20.40 -54.97
C HIS A 3 62.64 -21.54 -54.22
N PHE A 4 61.86 -21.19 -53.19
CA PHE A 4 60.69 -21.98 -52.79
C PHE A 4 59.45 -21.26 -53.30
N ILE A 5 58.78 -21.93 -54.24
CA ILE A 5 57.51 -21.54 -54.83
C ILE A 5 56.46 -21.77 -53.75
N LEU A 6 55.91 -20.68 -53.21
CA LEU A 6 54.68 -20.71 -52.43
C LEU A 6 53.59 -20.16 -53.35
N THR A 7 52.81 -21.07 -53.92
CA THR A 7 51.57 -20.77 -54.65
C THR A 7 50.64 -19.98 -53.73
N PRO A 8 50.17 -18.77 -54.11
CA PRO A 8 49.11 -18.14 -53.37
C PRO A 8 47.81 -18.84 -53.76
N LEU A 9 47.24 -19.61 -52.83
CA LEU A 9 45.85 -19.99 -52.89
C LEU A 9 45.05 -18.70 -52.72
N ILE A 10 44.75 -18.04 -53.84
CA ILE A 10 43.84 -16.92 -53.93
C ILE A 10 42.45 -17.46 -53.58
N PHE A 11 42.14 -17.48 -52.29
CA PHE A 11 40.78 -17.57 -51.82
C PHE A 11 40.17 -16.19 -52.08
N ILE A 12 39.55 -16.05 -53.25
CA ILE A 12 38.62 -14.95 -53.51
C ILE A 12 37.45 -15.20 -52.56
N PHE A 13 37.60 -14.77 -51.31
CA PHE A 13 36.44 -14.39 -50.53
C PHE A 13 35.89 -13.19 -51.29
N SER A 14 34.96 -13.45 -52.21
CA SER A 14 33.95 -12.49 -52.58
C SER A 14 33.20 -12.20 -51.29
N CYS A 15 33.77 -11.31 -50.47
CA CYS A 15 33.02 -10.43 -49.62
C CYS A 15 32.06 -9.74 -50.58
N ASN A 16 30.90 -10.33 -50.76
CA ASN A 16 29.68 -9.56 -50.81
C ASN A 16 29.72 -8.76 -49.51
N LEU A 17 30.40 -7.60 -49.57
CA LEU A 17 29.96 -6.43 -48.86
C LEU A 17 28.54 -6.22 -49.38
N LEU A 18 27.60 -6.97 -48.80
CA LEU A 18 26.27 -6.48 -48.57
C LEU A 18 26.51 -5.24 -47.72
N THR A 19 26.82 -4.13 -48.39
CA THR A 19 26.47 -2.83 -47.85
C THR A 19 24.97 -2.98 -47.59
N ALA A 20 24.60 -3.21 -46.33
CA ALA A 20 23.23 -3.06 -45.91
C ALA A 20 22.83 -1.68 -46.44
N GLN A 21 21.98 -1.67 -47.46
CA GLN A 21 21.58 -0.43 -48.09
C GLN A 21 20.82 0.32 -47.00
N GLN A 22 21.44 1.39 -46.48
CA GLN A 22 20.81 2.22 -45.46
C GLN A 22 19.47 2.67 -45.99
N ILE A 23 18.43 2.54 -45.16
CA ILE A 23 17.07 2.91 -45.56
C ILE A 23 17.07 4.40 -45.92
N SER A 24 16.72 4.73 -47.17
CA SER A 24 16.64 6.13 -47.62
C SER A 24 15.47 6.83 -46.95
N SER A 25 15.67 8.11 -46.58
CA SER A 25 14.62 8.95 -46.02
C SER A 25 13.68 9.57 -47.06
N ASP A 26 14.07 9.59 -48.33
CA ASP A 26 13.43 10.43 -49.34
C ASP A 26 11.96 10.03 -49.63
N SER A 27 11.65 8.73 -49.50
CA SER A 27 10.29 8.24 -49.71
C SER A 27 9.35 8.46 -48.53
N PHE A 28 9.87 8.82 -47.35
CA PHE A 28 9.10 9.00 -46.12
C PHE A 28 8.76 10.48 -45.91
N ASN A 29 8.02 11.04 -46.87
CA ASN A 29 7.73 12.47 -46.96
C ASN A 29 6.30 12.84 -46.53
N LYS A 30 5.51 11.88 -46.03
CA LYS A 30 4.20 12.14 -45.46
C LYS A 30 4.30 12.23 -43.95
N ASP A 31 4.02 13.40 -43.39
CA ASP A 31 3.93 13.60 -41.95
C ASP A 31 2.77 12.77 -41.40
N PHE A 32 3.04 12.01 -40.34
CA PHE A 32 2.04 11.17 -39.68
C PHE A 32 1.84 11.57 -38.21
N ILE A 33 2.93 11.79 -37.47
CA ILE A 33 2.93 12.43 -36.15
C ILE A 33 3.99 13.53 -36.18
N HIS A 34 3.65 14.72 -35.73
CA HIS A 34 4.62 15.79 -35.58
C HIS A 34 4.35 16.57 -34.30
N GLU A 35 5.10 16.25 -33.25
CA GLU A 35 4.95 16.86 -31.92
C GLU A 35 6.19 17.65 -31.54
N ASP A 36 6.03 18.95 -31.38
CA ASP A 36 7.07 19.87 -30.93
C ASP A 36 6.97 20.18 -29.43
N PHE A 37 5.91 19.70 -28.76
CA PHE A 37 5.69 19.88 -27.32
C PHE A 37 5.68 21.34 -26.82
N ASN A 38 5.54 22.31 -27.74
CA ASN A 38 5.35 23.73 -27.43
C ASN A 38 3.93 24.03 -26.91
N GLN A 39 2.97 23.18 -27.25
CA GLN A 39 1.58 23.23 -26.82
C GLN A 39 1.02 21.80 -26.76
N GLU A 40 -0.11 21.63 -26.08
CA GLU A 40 -0.76 20.33 -25.98
C GLU A 40 -1.22 19.85 -27.36
N GLY A 41 -0.73 18.66 -27.75
CA GLY A 41 -1.05 18.02 -29.02
C GLY A 41 -1.93 16.78 -28.83
N GLU A 42 -2.37 16.18 -29.93
CA GLU A 42 -3.33 15.08 -29.91
C GLU A 42 -2.67 13.71 -29.69
N TYR A 43 -1.35 13.62 -29.84
CA TYR A 43 -0.66 12.32 -29.90
C TYR A 43 -0.18 11.87 -28.52
N PHE A 44 0.45 12.75 -27.73
CA PHE A 44 0.94 12.42 -26.39
C PHE A 44 0.13 13.15 -25.31
N LYS A 45 -0.45 12.37 -24.39
CA LYS A 45 -1.31 12.91 -23.33
C LYS A 45 -0.50 13.49 -22.17
N ILE A 46 -1.03 14.52 -21.54
CA ILE A 46 -0.58 14.99 -20.24
C ILE A 46 -1.08 14.02 -19.17
N VAL A 47 -0.17 13.54 -18.31
CA VAL A 47 -0.48 12.56 -17.26
C VAL A 47 0.09 13.04 -15.94
N THR A 48 -0.77 13.36 -14.97
CA THR A 48 -0.33 13.85 -13.65
C THR A 48 -0.93 13.00 -12.53
N THR A 49 -0.42 11.78 -12.40
CA THR A 49 -0.73 10.87 -11.29
C THR A 49 0.42 10.86 -10.28
N THR A 50 0.25 10.29 -9.08
CA THR A 50 1.38 10.12 -8.13
C THR A 50 2.54 9.33 -8.75
N ASP A 51 2.23 8.51 -9.75
CA ASP A 51 3.08 7.51 -10.35
C ASP A 51 3.82 8.03 -11.59
N ASN A 52 3.13 8.87 -12.35
CA ASN A 52 3.56 9.41 -13.63
C ASN A 52 3.25 10.90 -13.67
N TYR A 53 4.26 11.71 -13.90
CA TYR A 53 4.15 13.16 -14.05
C TYR A 53 4.76 13.54 -15.40
N PHE A 54 3.90 13.56 -16.43
CA PHE A 54 4.19 13.79 -17.83
C PHE A 54 3.49 15.08 -18.26
N ILE A 55 4.26 16.14 -18.49
CA ILE A 55 3.72 17.47 -18.78
C ILE A 55 4.54 18.13 -19.88
N LEU A 56 4.00 19.19 -20.47
CA LEU A 56 4.79 20.10 -21.29
C LEU A 56 5.46 21.11 -20.36
N ASP A 57 6.77 21.26 -20.48
CA ASP A 57 7.55 22.24 -19.75
C ASP A 57 8.63 22.83 -20.65
N LYS A 58 8.44 24.10 -21.02
CA LYS A 58 9.37 24.90 -21.83
C LYS A 58 9.68 24.30 -23.20
N GLY A 59 8.65 23.80 -23.89
CA GLY A 59 8.79 23.20 -25.23
C GLY A 59 9.29 21.75 -25.22
N ASP A 60 9.43 21.13 -24.04
CA ASP A 60 9.71 19.70 -23.93
C ASP A 60 8.52 18.96 -23.33
N TYR A 61 8.33 17.71 -23.73
CA TYR A 61 7.57 16.74 -22.95
C TYR A 61 8.43 16.21 -21.82
N LEU A 62 8.25 16.78 -20.63
CA LEU A 62 8.88 16.35 -19.41
C LEU A 62 8.20 15.08 -18.90
N LEU A 63 8.98 14.03 -18.70
CA LEU A 63 8.54 12.76 -18.17
C LEU A 63 9.17 12.49 -16.80
N SER A 64 8.36 12.23 -15.78
CA SER A 64 8.83 11.77 -14.47
C SER A 64 8.04 10.55 -14.03
N ARG A 65 8.68 9.38 -14.05
CA ARG A 65 8.16 8.13 -13.48
C ARG A 65 8.58 8.07 -12.01
N ASN A 66 7.63 8.29 -11.12
CA ASN A 66 7.86 8.36 -9.68
C ASN A 66 7.77 6.99 -8.98
N SER A 67 7.13 6.00 -9.61
CA SER A 67 7.16 4.63 -9.10
C SER A 67 8.56 4.04 -9.20
N ASN A 68 8.98 3.33 -8.15
CA ASN A 68 10.27 2.65 -8.09
C ASN A 68 10.18 1.16 -8.50
N GLU A 69 8.99 0.67 -8.85
CA GLU A 69 8.74 -0.76 -9.04
C GLU A 69 8.53 -1.16 -10.50
N SER A 70 7.93 -0.28 -11.32
CA SER A 70 7.56 -0.61 -12.70
C SER A 70 7.86 0.48 -13.70
N GLU A 71 8.22 0.05 -14.91
CA GLU A 71 8.25 0.91 -16.10
C GLU A 71 6.83 1.30 -16.55
N TYR A 72 6.73 2.29 -17.41
CA TYR A 72 5.46 2.78 -17.93
C TYR A 72 5.56 3.07 -19.43
N ALA A 73 4.61 2.54 -20.19
CA ALA A 73 4.48 2.74 -21.63
C ALA A 73 3.51 3.89 -21.92
N ILE A 74 3.90 4.78 -22.82
CA ILE A 74 3.12 5.92 -23.30
C ILE A 74 2.90 5.69 -24.78
N ILE A 75 1.73 5.20 -25.17
CA ILE A 75 1.40 4.97 -26.58
C ILE A 75 0.84 6.27 -27.17
N ALA A 76 1.42 6.72 -28.27
CA ALA A 76 0.92 7.86 -29.02
C ALA A 76 -0.44 7.50 -29.65
N ASN A 77 -1.41 8.39 -29.53
CA ASN A 77 -2.74 8.19 -30.13
C ASN A 77 -2.63 8.13 -31.66
N ASN A 78 -3.51 7.35 -32.31
CA ASN A 78 -3.61 7.27 -33.78
C ASN A 78 -2.28 6.98 -34.51
N SER A 79 -1.38 6.24 -33.87
CA SER A 79 -0.01 6.05 -34.34
C SER A 79 0.22 4.77 -35.15
N LEU A 80 -0.82 4.13 -35.71
CA LEU A 80 -0.67 2.84 -36.39
C LEU A 80 0.11 2.98 -37.72
N ALA A 81 1.34 2.47 -37.77
CA ALA A 81 2.17 2.46 -38.99
C ALA A 81 2.98 1.16 -39.17
N SER A 82 3.44 0.91 -40.41
CA SER A 82 4.25 -0.26 -40.79
C SER A 82 5.69 0.14 -41.16
N ASP A 83 5.87 0.80 -42.30
CA ASP A 83 7.14 1.42 -42.71
C ASP A 83 7.16 2.86 -42.21
N PHE A 84 8.27 3.29 -41.61
CA PHE A 84 8.34 4.62 -40.99
C PHE A 84 9.76 5.19 -40.90
N ILE A 85 9.82 6.50 -40.69
CA ILE A 85 10.98 7.16 -40.09
C ILE A 85 10.52 7.89 -38.85
N LEU A 86 11.15 7.59 -37.72
CA LEU A 86 10.88 8.22 -36.43
C LEU A 86 12.10 9.04 -36.03
N LYS A 87 11.90 10.32 -35.73
CA LYS A 87 12.93 11.22 -35.19
C LYS A 87 12.46 11.79 -33.87
N THR A 88 13.30 11.73 -32.84
CA THR A 88 12.99 12.31 -31.53
C THR A 88 14.28 12.70 -30.80
N SER A 89 14.17 13.55 -29.79
CA SER A 89 15.28 13.87 -28.90
C SER A 89 14.95 13.39 -27.49
N LEU A 90 15.74 12.45 -26.96
CA LEU A 90 15.60 11.95 -25.59
C LEU A 90 16.70 12.51 -24.68
N ARG A 91 16.33 13.11 -23.55
CA ARG A 91 17.28 13.58 -22.54
C ARG A 91 16.94 12.95 -21.20
N LEU A 92 17.84 12.14 -20.63
CA LEU A 92 17.66 11.62 -19.27
C LEU A 92 17.92 12.72 -18.25
N GLY A 93 17.07 12.83 -17.24
CA GLY A 93 17.30 13.67 -16.07
C GLY A 93 18.00 12.90 -14.93
N PRO A 94 18.36 13.59 -13.86
CA PRO A 94 18.97 12.97 -12.69
C PRO A 94 18.00 11.98 -12.03
N SER A 95 18.52 10.79 -11.70
CA SER A 95 17.77 9.69 -11.09
C SER A 95 18.63 8.88 -10.11
N GLU A 96 18.05 8.53 -8.96
CA GLU A 96 18.65 7.62 -7.98
C GLU A 96 18.70 6.18 -8.52
N ASN A 97 17.77 5.79 -9.38
CA ASN A 97 17.75 4.45 -9.98
C ASN A 97 18.98 4.25 -10.88
N LYS A 98 19.83 3.29 -10.53
CA LYS A 98 21.06 2.96 -11.29
C LYS A 98 20.79 2.40 -12.70
N LYS A 99 19.56 1.94 -12.95
CA LYS A 99 19.09 1.38 -14.22
C LYS A 99 18.11 2.32 -14.95
N SER A 100 18.01 3.59 -14.56
CA SER A 100 17.07 4.53 -15.19
C SER A 100 17.26 4.61 -16.71
N SER A 101 16.21 4.32 -17.45
CA SER A 101 16.13 4.35 -18.90
C SER A 101 14.87 5.08 -19.41
N ILE A 102 15.01 5.59 -20.62
CA ILE A 102 13.94 6.12 -21.47
C ILE A 102 14.08 5.46 -22.83
N GLY A 103 12.96 5.15 -23.48
CA GLY A 103 12.96 4.48 -24.77
C GLY A 103 11.77 4.84 -25.63
N ILE A 104 11.81 4.31 -26.84
CA ILE A 104 10.86 4.47 -27.92
C ILE A 104 10.21 3.10 -28.14
N ILE A 105 8.89 3.08 -28.15
CA ILE A 105 8.09 1.91 -28.49
C ILE A 105 7.78 1.97 -29.99
N LEU A 106 8.03 0.85 -30.67
CA LEU A 106 7.81 0.67 -32.10
C LEU A 106 6.84 -0.51 -32.29
N LYS A 107 5.83 -0.33 -33.15
CA LYS A 107 4.89 -1.38 -33.57
C LYS A 107 4.24 -2.18 -32.42
N ALA A 108 3.81 -1.50 -31.36
CA ALA A 108 3.03 -2.10 -30.29
C ALA A 108 1.69 -2.65 -30.81
N GLN A 109 1.38 -3.89 -30.44
CA GLN A 109 0.14 -4.58 -30.79
C GLN A 109 -1.01 -4.13 -29.88
N GLN A 110 -2.24 -4.15 -30.41
CA GLN A 110 -3.43 -3.67 -29.68
C GLN A 110 -3.73 -4.45 -28.40
N ASP A 111 -3.35 -5.72 -28.35
CA ASP A 111 -3.53 -6.58 -27.17
C ASP A 111 -2.47 -6.34 -26.08
N GLY A 112 -1.51 -5.45 -26.34
CA GLY A 112 -0.41 -5.13 -25.44
C GLY A 112 0.61 -6.26 -25.27
N LYS A 113 0.58 -7.30 -26.11
CA LYS A 113 1.43 -8.51 -25.97
C LYS A 113 2.53 -8.60 -27.02
N GLY A 114 2.71 -7.57 -27.83
CA GLY A 114 3.75 -7.49 -28.83
C GLY A 114 4.24 -6.05 -28.98
N ALA A 115 5.55 -5.82 -28.97
CA ALA A 115 6.15 -4.51 -29.25
C ALA A 115 7.66 -4.66 -29.46
N ILE A 116 8.28 -3.67 -30.11
CA ILE A 116 9.73 -3.50 -30.15
C ILE A 116 10.07 -2.25 -29.36
N ILE A 117 11.12 -2.29 -28.56
CA ILE A 117 11.57 -1.18 -27.74
C ILE A 117 13.05 -0.93 -28.01
N PHE A 118 13.37 0.32 -28.35
CA PHE A 118 14.73 0.85 -28.30
C PHE A 118 14.84 1.79 -27.09
N GLU A 119 15.77 1.55 -26.17
CA GLU A 119 15.93 2.38 -24.98
C GLU A 119 17.38 2.72 -24.68
N ILE A 120 17.60 3.87 -24.06
CA ILE A 120 18.89 4.36 -23.58
C ILE A 120 18.84 4.55 -22.07
N ASN A 121 19.98 4.39 -21.40
CA ASN A 121 20.06 4.54 -19.94
C ASN A 121 21.11 5.56 -19.49
N LYS A 122 21.07 5.91 -18.21
CA LYS A 122 21.98 6.91 -17.63
C LYS A 122 23.46 6.53 -17.64
N LYS A 123 23.80 5.27 -17.94
CA LYS A 123 25.19 4.82 -18.08
C LYS A 123 25.71 5.03 -19.50
N GLY A 124 24.96 5.64 -20.42
CA GLY A 124 25.35 5.78 -21.82
C GLY A 124 25.36 4.42 -22.54
N GLU A 125 24.38 3.59 -22.24
CA GLU A 125 24.15 2.30 -22.89
C GLU A 125 22.81 2.33 -23.61
N TYR A 126 22.68 1.54 -24.68
CA TYR A 126 21.42 1.31 -25.38
C TYR A 126 21.01 -0.16 -25.27
N ARG A 127 19.71 -0.43 -25.46
CA ARG A 127 19.16 -1.79 -25.57
C ARG A 127 18.02 -1.81 -26.58
N ILE A 128 17.96 -2.90 -27.33
CA ILE A 128 16.83 -3.27 -28.18
C ILE A 128 16.20 -4.52 -27.57
N LYS A 129 14.90 -4.49 -27.29
CA LYS A 129 14.14 -5.63 -26.75
C LYS A 129 12.80 -5.77 -27.45
N GLN A 130 12.29 -6.99 -27.52
CA GLN A 130 10.97 -7.30 -28.04
C GLN A 130 10.08 -7.80 -26.90
N LEU A 131 8.85 -7.31 -26.83
CA LEU A 131 7.79 -7.87 -25.98
C LEU A 131 7.11 -9.00 -26.74
N ILE A 132 7.04 -10.19 -26.13
CA ILE A 132 6.36 -11.37 -26.67
C ILE A 132 5.50 -11.96 -25.56
N GLY A 133 4.18 -11.88 -25.70
CA GLY A 133 3.28 -12.16 -24.59
C GLY A 133 3.46 -11.12 -23.50
N ASN A 134 3.88 -11.57 -22.31
CA ASN A 134 4.13 -10.69 -21.16
C ASN A 134 5.63 -10.59 -20.80
N SER A 135 6.51 -11.08 -21.67
CA SER A 135 7.95 -11.21 -21.39
C SER A 135 8.79 -10.45 -22.41
N TYR A 136 9.89 -9.86 -21.94
CA TYR A 136 10.88 -9.22 -22.81
C TYR A 136 11.97 -10.18 -23.25
N GLN A 137 12.29 -10.14 -24.53
CA GLN A 137 13.46 -10.78 -25.12
C GLN A 137 14.43 -9.70 -25.60
N ALA A 138 15.68 -9.74 -25.13
CA ALA A 138 16.71 -8.83 -25.61
C ALA A 138 17.14 -9.21 -27.04
N LEU A 139 17.17 -8.24 -27.94
CA LEU A 139 17.67 -8.38 -29.32
C LEU A 139 19.08 -7.81 -29.49
N SER A 140 19.54 -6.98 -28.55
CA SER A 140 20.90 -6.46 -28.49
C SER A 140 21.68 -7.02 -27.31
N GLY A 141 23.00 -6.83 -27.33
CA GLY A 141 23.88 -7.10 -26.20
C GLY A 141 23.95 -8.58 -25.80
N LYS A 142 24.54 -8.84 -24.64
CA LYS A 142 24.69 -10.20 -24.08
C LYS A 142 23.63 -10.43 -23.00
N SER A 143 23.20 -11.68 -22.83
CA SER A 143 22.20 -12.05 -21.82
C SER A 143 22.64 -11.68 -20.39
N LYS A 144 23.93 -11.80 -20.08
CA LYS A 144 24.49 -11.43 -18.76
C LYS A 144 24.38 -9.94 -18.43
N ASP A 145 24.30 -9.09 -19.46
CA ASP A 145 24.21 -7.64 -19.36
C ASP A 145 22.76 -7.19 -19.57
N GLU A 146 21.79 -8.11 -19.48
CA GLU A 146 20.36 -7.88 -19.71
C GLU A 146 20.08 -7.21 -21.08
N GLY A 147 20.97 -7.43 -22.07
CA GLY A 147 20.88 -6.87 -23.41
C GLY A 147 21.44 -5.45 -23.61
N TRP A 148 22.00 -4.83 -22.57
CA TRP A 148 22.60 -3.50 -22.67
C TRP A 148 23.92 -3.51 -23.44
N VAL A 149 24.14 -2.48 -24.25
CA VAL A 149 25.37 -2.26 -25.03
C VAL A 149 25.88 -0.85 -24.77
N LYS A 150 27.11 -0.76 -24.26
CA LYS A 150 27.80 0.52 -24.05
C LYS A 150 28.16 1.15 -25.40
N SER A 151 27.79 2.41 -25.60
CA SER A 151 28.14 3.17 -26.81
C SER A 151 28.59 4.57 -26.45
N LYS A 152 29.54 5.12 -27.21
CA LYS A 152 29.99 6.52 -27.07
C LYS A 152 29.01 7.49 -27.72
N LEU A 153 28.11 6.99 -28.58
CA LEU A 153 27.10 7.80 -29.23
C LEU A 153 25.92 8.13 -28.31
N ILE A 154 25.78 7.43 -27.18
CA ILE A 154 24.75 7.72 -26.19
C ILE A 154 25.31 8.68 -25.14
N ASN A 155 24.78 9.89 -25.16
CA ASN A 155 25.08 10.95 -24.21
C ASN A 155 24.52 10.64 -22.82
N GLY A 156 25.10 11.27 -21.81
CA GLY A 156 24.81 10.99 -20.40
C GLY A 156 23.54 11.66 -19.87
N ILE A 157 23.50 11.80 -18.55
CA ILE A 157 22.45 12.55 -17.86
C ILE A 157 22.53 14.03 -18.27
N ASP A 158 21.37 14.65 -18.42
CA ASP A 158 21.14 16.05 -18.77
C ASP A 158 21.63 16.49 -20.16
N GLU A 159 21.96 15.53 -21.01
CA GLU A 159 22.36 15.76 -22.40
C GLU A 159 21.31 15.18 -23.37
N HIS A 160 21.09 15.87 -24.49
CA HIS A 160 20.16 15.43 -25.53
C HIS A 160 20.77 14.29 -26.35
N ASN A 161 19.96 13.26 -26.60
CA ASN A 161 20.25 12.18 -27.54
C ASN A 161 19.26 12.27 -28.69
N PHE A 162 19.73 12.68 -29.87
CA PHE A 162 18.89 12.73 -31.08
C PHE A 162 18.79 11.33 -31.68
N ILE A 163 17.63 10.70 -31.58
CA ILE A 163 17.39 9.35 -32.08
C ILE A 163 16.64 9.43 -33.40
N GLU A 164 17.13 8.70 -34.40
CA GLU A 164 16.43 8.47 -35.65
C GLU A 164 16.35 6.96 -35.92
N ILE A 165 15.13 6.46 -36.14
CA ILE A 165 14.87 5.05 -36.44
C ILE A 165 14.16 4.97 -37.77
N ARG A 166 14.76 4.30 -38.74
CA ARG A 166 14.19 4.06 -40.06
C ARG A 166 13.78 2.61 -40.17
N SER A 167 12.58 2.36 -40.67
CA SER A 167 12.06 1.01 -40.83
C SER A 167 11.42 0.82 -42.20
N GLU A 168 11.86 -0.21 -42.90
CA GLU A 168 11.27 -0.67 -44.15
C GLU A 168 11.29 -2.20 -44.19
N LYS A 169 10.14 -2.84 -44.48
CA LYS A 169 10.03 -4.30 -44.59
C LYS A 169 10.59 -5.03 -43.35
N ASN A 170 10.31 -4.48 -42.17
CA ASN A 170 10.73 -5.00 -40.86
C ASN A 170 12.24 -5.02 -40.59
N ILE A 171 13.04 -4.35 -41.42
CA ILE A 171 14.43 -4.01 -41.11
C ILE A 171 14.45 -2.62 -40.45
N TYR A 172 15.23 -2.46 -39.40
CA TYR A 172 15.32 -1.24 -38.61
C TYR A 172 16.76 -0.74 -38.59
N ASP A 173 17.01 0.48 -39.06
CA ASP A 173 18.28 1.19 -38.91
C ASP A 173 18.12 2.25 -37.81
N ILE A 174 18.98 2.22 -36.80
CA ILE A 174 19.01 3.20 -35.72
C ILE A 174 20.24 4.09 -35.87
N TYR A 175 20.00 5.39 -35.78
CA TYR A 175 21.00 6.43 -35.72
C TYR A 175 20.84 7.18 -34.39
N THR A 176 21.96 7.62 -33.81
CA THR A 176 21.97 8.46 -32.62
C THR A 176 22.96 9.59 -32.79
N ASN A 177 22.55 10.81 -32.49
CA ASN A 177 23.34 12.03 -32.66
C ASN A 177 23.89 12.16 -34.09
N SER A 178 23.03 11.86 -35.08
CA SER A 178 23.33 11.86 -36.52
C SER A 178 24.36 10.83 -36.99
N GLU A 179 24.80 9.92 -36.11
CA GLU A 179 25.69 8.81 -36.47
C GLU A 179 24.96 7.47 -36.46
N TYR A 180 25.33 6.56 -37.36
CA TYR A 180 24.77 5.21 -37.41
C TYR A 180 25.14 4.41 -36.16
N LEU A 181 24.15 3.82 -35.49
CA LEU A 181 24.33 3.01 -34.30
C LEU A 181 24.29 1.50 -34.61
N THR A 182 23.20 1.01 -35.20
CA THR A 182 23.00 -0.43 -35.45
C THR A 182 21.80 -0.70 -36.37
N THR A 183 21.76 -1.90 -36.94
CA THR A 183 20.62 -2.46 -37.69
C THR A 183 20.10 -3.73 -37.00
N PHE A 184 18.79 -3.98 -37.06
CA PHE A 184 18.19 -5.25 -36.64
C PHE A 184 16.92 -5.60 -37.46
N PHE A 185 16.44 -6.85 -37.34
CA PHE A 185 15.28 -7.36 -38.08
C PHE A 185 14.32 -8.10 -37.15
N VAL A 186 13.01 -7.87 -37.28
CA VAL A 186 11.96 -8.55 -36.50
C VAL A 186 10.80 -8.97 -37.41
N PRO A 187 10.65 -10.27 -37.74
CA PRO A 187 9.71 -10.71 -38.78
C PRO A 187 8.23 -10.58 -38.40
N ASP A 188 7.89 -10.78 -37.12
CA ASP A 188 6.50 -11.07 -36.70
C ASP A 188 5.65 -9.82 -36.36
N LEU A 189 6.21 -8.61 -36.52
CA LEU A 189 5.54 -7.35 -36.18
C LEU A 189 5.48 -6.42 -37.41
N ILE A 190 4.45 -6.63 -38.25
CA ILE A 190 4.30 -5.94 -39.54
C ILE A 190 3.90 -4.46 -39.36
N SER A 191 2.94 -4.19 -38.48
CA SER A 191 2.49 -2.83 -38.13
C SER A 191 2.11 -2.77 -36.65
N GLY A 192 2.03 -1.56 -36.10
CA GLY A 192 1.54 -1.35 -34.73
C GLY A 192 1.65 0.11 -34.32
N SER A 193 1.28 0.39 -33.07
CA SER A 193 1.33 1.73 -32.50
C SER A 193 2.73 2.10 -32.02
N PHE A 194 2.99 3.39 -31.94
CA PHE A 194 4.28 3.96 -31.55
C PHE A 194 4.15 4.70 -30.24
N GLY A 195 5.26 4.90 -29.56
CA GLY A 195 5.22 5.59 -28.28
C GLY A 195 6.58 5.74 -27.62
N LEU A 196 6.53 5.96 -26.32
CA LEU A 196 7.66 6.10 -25.42
C LEU A 196 7.52 5.10 -24.27
N ILE A 197 8.63 4.73 -23.66
CA ILE A 197 8.64 3.93 -22.43
C ILE A 197 9.64 4.52 -21.45
N ILE A 198 9.25 4.63 -20.19
CA ILE A 198 10.10 5.18 -19.14
C ILE A 198 10.20 4.20 -17.99
N SER A 199 11.43 3.89 -17.56
CA SER A 199 11.64 2.95 -16.46
C SER A 199 11.36 3.57 -15.08
N ALA A 200 11.22 2.73 -14.06
CA ALA A 200 11.00 3.13 -12.68
C ALA A 200 11.98 4.23 -12.19
N GLY A 201 11.50 5.19 -11.40
CA GLY A 201 12.30 6.24 -10.78
C GLY A 201 13.05 7.16 -11.76
N THR A 202 12.61 7.25 -13.02
CA THR A 202 13.33 7.98 -14.08
C THR A 202 12.69 9.33 -14.37
N LYS A 203 13.53 10.34 -14.60
CA LYS A 203 13.15 11.61 -15.20
C LYS A 203 13.73 11.67 -16.60
N ALA A 204 12.98 12.20 -17.55
CA ALA A 204 13.45 12.44 -18.91
C ALA A 204 12.74 13.65 -19.51
N ARG A 205 13.27 14.17 -20.62
CA ARG A 205 12.64 15.18 -21.46
C ARG A 205 12.67 14.69 -22.89
N VAL A 206 11.60 14.95 -23.62
CA VAL A 206 11.50 14.71 -25.05
C VAL A 206 11.23 16.03 -25.74
N ALA A 207 12.16 16.52 -26.56
CA ALA A 207 12.04 17.85 -27.16
C ALA A 207 11.10 17.86 -28.37
N TYR A 208 11.04 16.74 -29.10
CA TYR A 208 10.13 16.57 -30.23
C TYR A 208 9.91 15.09 -30.53
N TYR A 209 8.83 14.74 -31.21
CA TYR A 209 8.54 13.38 -31.67
C TYR A 209 7.89 13.42 -33.07
N TYR A 210 8.67 13.04 -34.08
CA TYR A 210 8.24 13.06 -35.48
C TYR A 210 8.19 11.65 -36.01
N LEU A 211 7.07 11.28 -36.61
CA LEU A 211 6.85 10.02 -37.31
C LEU A 211 6.40 10.33 -38.73
N ASN A 212 7.16 9.86 -39.70
CA ASN A 212 6.90 10.02 -41.12
C ASN A 212 6.65 8.65 -41.77
N ILE A 213 5.73 8.60 -42.72
CA ILE A 213 5.38 7.41 -43.51
C ILE A 213 5.56 7.68 -45.00
N LYS A 214 5.45 6.64 -45.84
CA LYS A 214 5.56 6.79 -47.29
C LYS A 214 4.39 7.59 -47.88
N GLY A 215 4.69 8.59 -48.69
CA GLY A 215 3.69 9.33 -49.48
C GLY A 215 3.28 8.59 -50.76
N ALA A 216 2.09 8.88 -51.29
CA ALA A 216 1.66 8.40 -52.61
C ALA A 216 2.29 9.26 -53.72
N LYS A 217 2.78 8.63 -54.79
CA LYS A 217 3.25 9.32 -56.00
C LYS A 217 2.05 9.86 -56.80
N GLU A 218 1.96 11.17 -56.97
CA GLU A 218 1.07 11.76 -57.98
C GLU A 218 1.56 11.41 -59.39
N ILE A 219 0.65 10.95 -60.25
CA ILE A 219 0.88 10.71 -61.68
C ILE A 219 -0.11 11.58 -62.46
N THR A 220 0.41 12.56 -63.21
CA THR A 220 -0.33 13.35 -64.20
C THR A 220 -0.42 12.60 -65.52
N ALA A 221 -1.62 12.51 -66.11
CA ALA A 221 -1.90 11.79 -67.35
C ALA A 221 -1.94 12.71 -68.59
N ASP A 222 -1.31 12.30 -69.68
CA ASP A 222 -1.39 12.89 -71.03
C ASP A 222 -2.27 12.02 -71.95
N TYR A 223 -3.16 12.65 -72.71
CA TYR A 223 -3.94 12.02 -73.79
C TYR A 223 -3.60 12.64 -75.15
N THR A 224 -3.38 11.82 -76.16
CA THR A 224 -3.29 12.22 -77.57
C THR A 224 -4.38 11.55 -78.41
N ASN A 225 -5.22 12.37 -79.06
CA ASN A 225 -6.18 12.00 -80.10
C ASN A 225 -5.50 11.85 -81.47
N LYS A 226 -6.07 11.00 -82.33
CA LYS A 226 -5.69 10.84 -83.74
C LYS A 226 -6.94 10.94 -84.63
N ASP A 227 -6.94 11.91 -85.53
CA ASP A 227 -7.99 12.25 -86.50
C ASP A 227 -7.79 11.57 -87.88
N ASN A 228 -8.94 11.48 -88.58
CA ASN A 228 -9.18 11.66 -90.03
C ASN A 228 -8.70 10.64 -91.09
N GLU A 229 -9.65 10.24 -91.96
CA GLU A 229 -9.73 10.65 -93.39
C GLU A 229 -11.05 10.10 -94.02
N SER A 230 -11.94 10.95 -94.55
CA SER A 230 -12.04 11.47 -95.94
C SER A 230 -13.06 10.70 -96.82
N VAL A 231 -14.13 11.38 -97.24
CA VAL A 231 -15.10 10.91 -98.24
C VAL A 231 -15.47 12.08 -99.16
N ASN A 232 -15.46 11.83 -100.47
CA ASN A 232 -16.11 12.69 -101.46
C ASN A 232 -16.98 11.84 -102.40
N SER A 233 -18.31 12.00 -102.36
CA SER A 233 -19.20 11.63 -103.47
C SER A 233 -20.60 12.27 -103.37
N ASN A 234 -20.95 13.01 -104.43
CA ASN A 234 -22.24 13.26 -105.09
C ASN A 234 -23.54 13.55 -104.29
N ILE A 235 -24.10 14.74 -104.61
CA ILE A 235 -25.39 15.43 -104.33
C ILE A 235 -26.59 14.62 -103.78
N GLU A 236 -26.75 13.34 -104.12
CA GLU A 236 -27.87 12.52 -103.62
C GLU A 236 -27.70 12.17 -102.12
N ASP A 237 -26.46 12.01 -101.68
CA ASP A 237 -26.08 11.86 -100.28
C ASP A 237 -26.33 13.13 -99.45
N LEU A 238 -26.27 14.30 -100.11
CA LEU A 238 -26.53 15.59 -99.46
C LEU A 238 -28.01 15.71 -99.07
N ASN A 239 -28.94 15.31 -99.95
CA ASN A 239 -30.37 15.39 -99.68
C ASN A 239 -30.79 14.42 -98.57
N ARG A 240 -30.22 13.20 -98.55
CA ARG A 240 -30.45 12.26 -97.45
C ARG A 240 -29.88 12.78 -96.13
N LYS A 241 -28.73 13.47 -96.16
CA LYS A 241 -28.17 14.16 -94.98
C LYS A 241 -29.05 15.32 -94.51
N ILE A 242 -29.66 16.10 -95.41
CA ILE A 242 -30.57 17.20 -95.04
C ILE A 242 -31.80 16.65 -94.31
N GLN A 243 -32.43 15.59 -94.82
CA GLN A 243 -33.59 14.98 -94.15
C GLN A 243 -33.21 14.42 -92.76
N ILE A 244 -32.05 13.76 -92.65
CA ILE A 244 -31.52 13.29 -91.36
C ILE A 244 -31.23 14.47 -90.41
N LEU A 245 -30.70 15.59 -90.93
CA LEU A 245 -30.44 16.78 -90.14
C LEU A 245 -31.72 17.43 -89.62
N GLU A 246 -32.80 17.47 -90.40
CA GLU A 246 -34.11 17.98 -89.98
C GLU A 246 -34.74 17.12 -88.88
N GLU A 247 -34.71 15.79 -89.02
CA GLU A 247 -35.15 14.86 -87.98
C GLU A 247 -34.31 14.98 -86.70
N ASN A 248 -32.98 15.12 -86.84
CA ASN A 248 -32.09 15.36 -85.72
C ASN A 248 -32.36 16.70 -85.04
N ASN A 249 -32.76 17.73 -85.78
CA ASN A 249 -33.08 19.04 -85.22
C ASN A 249 -34.38 19.03 -84.40
N LEU A 250 -35.39 18.25 -84.85
CA LEU A 250 -36.61 18.02 -84.08
C LEU A 250 -36.30 17.27 -82.77
N LYS A 251 -35.54 16.18 -82.84
CA LYS A 251 -35.06 15.44 -81.65
C LYS A 251 -34.23 16.32 -80.72
N LEU A 252 -33.35 17.17 -81.26
CA LEU A 252 -32.54 18.10 -80.48
C LEU A 252 -33.41 19.09 -79.70
N ASN A 253 -34.48 19.60 -80.30
CA ASN A 253 -35.40 20.53 -79.64
C ASN A 253 -36.22 19.84 -78.53
N GLU A 254 -36.66 18.60 -78.74
CA GLU A 254 -37.32 17.80 -77.69
C GLU A 254 -36.38 17.51 -76.53
N ILE A 255 -35.14 17.09 -76.82
CA ILE A 255 -34.10 16.89 -75.80
C ILE A 255 -33.84 18.19 -75.04
N LYS A 256 -33.69 19.32 -75.75
CA LYS A 256 -33.45 20.63 -75.13
C LYS A 256 -34.59 21.07 -74.21
N SER A 257 -35.84 20.77 -74.57
CA SER A 257 -37.02 21.04 -73.74
C SER A 257 -37.04 20.14 -72.50
N GLY A 258 -36.81 18.83 -72.68
CA GLY A 258 -36.69 17.86 -71.58
C GLY A 258 -35.56 18.19 -70.61
N THR A 259 -34.38 18.58 -71.11
CA THR A 259 -33.24 19.02 -70.30
C THR A 259 -33.58 20.26 -69.47
N LYS A 260 -34.28 21.24 -70.04
CA LYS A 260 -34.71 22.43 -69.27
C LYS A 260 -35.71 22.10 -68.17
N ALA A 261 -36.65 21.20 -68.43
CA ALA A 261 -37.62 20.75 -67.43
C ALA A 261 -36.92 20.03 -66.27
N LEU A 262 -36.03 19.08 -66.58
CA LEU A 262 -35.24 18.36 -65.58
C LEU A 262 -34.36 19.31 -64.75
N GLN A 263 -33.68 20.27 -65.40
CA GLN A 263 -32.91 21.30 -64.71
C GLN A 263 -33.78 22.15 -63.78
N SER A 264 -35.00 22.51 -64.18
CA SER A 264 -35.91 23.29 -63.34
C SER A 264 -36.40 22.51 -62.11
N GLU A 265 -36.64 21.20 -62.26
CA GLU A 265 -37.04 20.33 -61.16
C GLU A 265 -35.88 20.13 -60.17
N GLU A 266 -34.66 19.94 -60.68
CA GLU A 266 -33.45 19.79 -59.86
C GLU A 266 -33.12 21.07 -59.10
N ILE A 267 -33.24 22.25 -59.74
CA ILE A 267 -33.11 23.55 -59.05
C ILE A 267 -34.14 23.71 -57.93
N THR A 268 -35.37 23.22 -58.12
CA THR A 268 -36.42 23.31 -57.10
C THR A 268 -36.12 22.40 -55.90
N LYS A 269 -35.66 21.16 -56.17
CA LYS A 269 -35.21 20.22 -55.14
C LYS A 269 -34.02 20.77 -54.35
N LEU A 270 -33.03 21.35 -55.03
CA LEU A 270 -31.86 21.96 -54.40
C LEU A 270 -32.23 23.17 -53.53
N LYS A 271 -33.17 24.01 -53.96
CA LYS A 271 -33.68 25.12 -53.13
C LYS A 271 -34.35 24.62 -51.85
N ALA A 272 -35.20 23.61 -51.95
CA ALA A 272 -35.85 23.03 -50.77
C ALA A 272 -34.84 22.40 -49.80
N ALA A 273 -33.79 21.75 -50.33
CA ALA A 273 -32.69 21.22 -49.52
C ALA A 273 -31.89 22.34 -48.83
N ASN A 274 -31.60 23.44 -49.52
CA ASN A 274 -30.89 24.59 -48.94
C ASN A 274 -31.69 25.24 -47.81
N THR A 275 -33.00 25.43 -47.98
CA THR A 275 -33.85 25.96 -46.90
C THR A 275 -33.88 25.02 -45.69
N LYS A 276 -33.89 23.71 -45.90
CA LYS A 276 -33.79 22.75 -44.80
C LYS A 276 -32.44 22.85 -44.08
N LEU A 277 -31.35 23.01 -44.83
CA LEU A 277 -30.01 23.16 -44.29
C LEU A 277 -29.88 24.46 -43.47
N GLU A 278 -30.42 25.57 -43.95
CA GLU A 278 -30.47 26.86 -43.25
C GLU A 278 -31.18 26.72 -41.89
N ASN A 279 -32.33 26.04 -41.85
CA ASN A 279 -33.04 25.81 -40.59
C ASN A 279 -32.23 24.96 -39.60
N THR A 280 -31.54 23.93 -40.08
CA THR A 280 -30.66 23.12 -39.22
C THR A 280 -29.46 23.92 -38.71
N ILE A 281 -28.90 24.84 -39.50
CA ILE A 281 -27.83 25.74 -39.07
C ILE A 281 -28.32 26.63 -37.92
N ILE A 282 -29.52 27.20 -38.04
CA ILE A 282 -30.11 28.04 -36.98
C ILE A 282 -30.28 27.24 -35.68
N GLU A 283 -30.80 26.01 -35.75
CA GLU A 283 -30.98 25.15 -34.57
C GLU A 283 -29.63 24.85 -33.88
N VAL A 284 -28.58 24.53 -34.65
CA VAL A 284 -27.23 24.30 -34.13
C VAL A 284 -26.62 25.58 -33.52
N GLU A 285 -26.91 26.75 -34.08
CA GLU A 285 -26.45 28.03 -33.51
C GLU A 285 -27.14 28.34 -32.18
N GLU A 286 -28.43 28.04 -32.04
CA GLU A 286 -29.18 28.17 -30.78
C GLU A 286 -28.61 27.24 -29.69
N ASP A 287 -28.36 25.98 -30.02
CA ASP A 287 -27.74 25.00 -29.10
C ASP A 287 -26.35 25.46 -28.64
N ASN A 288 -25.54 26.02 -29.55
CA ASN A 288 -24.22 26.55 -29.22
C ASN A 288 -24.29 27.76 -28.26
N ILE A 289 -25.31 28.60 -28.38
CA ILE A 289 -25.51 29.72 -27.45
C ILE A 289 -25.86 29.20 -26.06
N GLU A 290 -26.68 28.15 -25.95
CA GLU A 290 -27.05 27.54 -24.67
C GLU A 290 -25.85 26.87 -24.00
N LEU A 291 -25.09 26.05 -24.75
CA LEU A 291 -23.86 25.41 -24.27
C LEU A 291 -22.83 26.43 -23.76
N ASN A 292 -22.70 27.58 -24.44
CA ASN A 292 -21.80 28.64 -23.99
C ASN A 292 -22.23 29.28 -22.65
N LYS A 293 -23.54 29.43 -22.41
CA LYS A 293 -24.05 29.91 -21.11
C LYS A 293 -23.78 28.90 -20.00
N GLU A 294 -23.94 27.62 -20.27
CA GLU A 294 -23.66 26.54 -19.32
C GLU A 294 -22.15 26.50 -18.97
N ASN A 295 -21.28 26.59 -19.98
CA ASN A 295 -19.83 26.68 -19.79
C ASN A 295 -19.40 27.88 -18.93
N ALA A 296 -20.02 29.05 -19.12
CA ALA A 296 -19.75 30.23 -18.29
C ALA A 296 -20.18 30.01 -16.82
N THR A 297 -21.28 29.30 -16.60
CA THR A 297 -21.79 28.95 -15.27
C THR A 297 -20.85 27.97 -14.57
N ILE A 298 -20.44 26.90 -15.26
CA ILE A 298 -19.49 25.90 -14.75
C ILE A 298 -18.15 26.57 -14.38
N LYS A 299 -17.65 27.48 -15.22
CA LYS A 299 -16.40 28.22 -14.94
C LYS A 299 -16.50 29.05 -13.66
N SER A 300 -17.65 29.70 -13.43
CA SER A 300 -17.90 30.50 -12.22
C SER A 300 -17.99 29.62 -10.97
N GLN A 301 -18.66 28.47 -11.05
CA GLN A 301 -18.73 27.50 -9.96
C GLN A 301 -17.35 26.92 -9.60
N LYS A 302 -16.53 26.60 -10.61
CA LYS A 302 -15.16 26.10 -10.42
C LYS A 302 -14.28 27.12 -9.69
N ALA A 303 -14.45 28.41 -9.99
CA ALA A 303 -13.72 29.48 -9.29
C ALA A 303 -14.12 29.57 -7.81
N LEU A 304 -15.42 29.51 -7.50
CA LEU A 304 -15.94 29.50 -6.12
C LEU A 304 -15.44 28.29 -5.32
N GLN A 305 -15.48 27.09 -5.92
CA GLN A 305 -14.98 25.87 -5.28
C GLN A 305 -13.47 25.93 -5.03
N SER A 306 -12.71 26.53 -5.95
CA SER A 306 -11.26 26.74 -5.77
C SER A 306 -10.98 27.67 -4.59
N GLU A 307 -11.74 28.75 -4.44
CA GLU A 307 -11.59 29.67 -3.31
C GLU A 307 -11.93 28.97 -1.98
N GLU A 308 -13.01 28.19 -1.94
CA GLU A 308 -13.41 27.42 -0.76
C GLU A 308 -12.35 26.38 -0.36
N LEU A 309 -11.75 25.69 -1.34
CA LEU A 309 -10.66 24.75 -1.12
C LEU A 309 -9.43 25.42 -0.51
N THR A 310 -9.11 26.66 -0.92
CA THR A 310 -8.00 27.42 -0.33
C THR A 310 -8.27 27.77 1.13
N LYS A 311 -9.49 28.20 1.47
CA LYS A 311 -9.91 28.47 2.86
C LYS A 311 -9.82 27.21 3.72
N LEU A 312 -10.27 26.07 3.20
CA LEU A 312 -10.20 24.78 3.92
C LEU A 312 -8.75 24.35 4.22
N LYS A 313 -7.83 24.57 3.27
CA LYS A 313 -6.40 24.27 3.46
C LYS A 313 -5.77 25.11 4.57
N VAL A 314 -6.13 26.39 4.66
CA VAL A 314 -5.65 27.28 5.74
C VAL A 314 -6.14 26.75 7.09
N VAL A 315 -7.44 26.48 7.22
CA VAL A 315 -8.03 25.93 8.46
C VAL A 315 -7.38 24.59 8.86
N SER A 316 -7.12 23.72 7.88
CA SER A 316 -6.44 22.44 8.13
C SER A 316 -5.02 22.64 8.68
N SER A 317 -4.29 23.65 8.19
CA SER A 317 -2.96 23.98 8.69
C SER A 317 -2.98 24.54 10.12
N GLU A 318 -3.96 25.39 10.44
CA GLU A 318 -4.15 25.94 11.79
C GLU A 318 -4.53 24.85 12.81
N LEU A 319 -5.42 23.93 12.41
CA LEU A 319 -5.76 22.76 13.22
C LEU A 319 -4.55 21.87 13.50
N LYS A 320 -3.69 21.65 12.51
CA LYS A 320 -2.47 20.86 12.67
C LYS A 320 -1.51 21.49 13.69
N ASN A 321 -1.35 22.81 13.65
CA ASN A 321 -0.54 23.53 14.63
C ASN A 321 -1.14 23.44 16.04
N THR A 322 -2.47 23.58 16.15
CA THR A 322 -3.18 23.47 17.43
C THR A 322 -3.03 22.07 18.05
N ILE A 323 -3.09 21.01 17.22
CA ILE A 323 -2.86 19.63 17.68
C ILE A 323 -1.44 19.47 18.22
N ALA A 324 -0.43 20.00 17.53
CA ALA A 324 0.96 19.93 17.99
C ALA A 324 1.16 20.62 19.35
N GLU A 325 0.55 21.80 19.56
CA GLU A 325 0.59 22.49 20.86
C GLU A 325 -0.09 21.70 21.98
N ILE A 326 -1.21 21.01 21.68
CA ILE A 326 -1.92 20.15 22.64
C ILE A 326 -1.07 18.92 23.00
N GLU A 327 -0.41 18.31 22.02
CA GLU A 327 0.49 17.17 22.24
C GLU A 327 1.67 17.55 23.15
N GLU A 328 2.29 18.70 22.93
CA GLU A 328 3.38 19.20 23.77
C GLU A 328 2.92 19.47 25.21
N LYS A 329 1.76 20.12 25.37
CA LYS A 329 1.15 20.32 26.71
C LYS A 329 0.85 18.99 27.41
N ASN A 330 0.38 17.97 26.70
CA ASN A 330 0.11 16.66 27.27
C ASN A 330 1.38 15.94 27.73
N ILE A 331 2.49 16.09 27.00
CA ILE A 331 3.79 15.54 27.43
C ILE A 331 4.24 16.19 28.75
N GLU A 332 4.13 17.52 28.86
CA GLU A 332 4.49 18.26 30.07
C GLU A 332 3.58 17.88 31.25
N LEU A 333 2.26 17.80 31.04
CA LEU A 333 1.30 17.35 32.06
C LEU A 333 1.59 15.94 32.56
N ASN A 334 1.94 15.02 31.66
CA ASN A 334 2.32 13.66 32.03
C ASN A 334 3.60 13.64 32.89
N LYS A 335 4.60 14.44 32.53
CA LYS A 335 5.82 14.59 33.32
C LYS A 335 5.50 15.12 34.73
N GLN A 336 4.65 16.14 34.83
CA GLN A 336 4.19 16.66 36.12
C GLN A 336 3.45 15.59 36.94
N ASN A 337 2.56 14.81 36.33
CA ASN A 337 1.86 13.71 36.99
C ASN A 337 2.80 12.62 37.51
N THR A 338 3.85 12.27 36.76
CA THR A 338 4.86 11.32 37.23
C THR A 338 5.63 11.85 38.44
N ASN A 339 5.99 13.14 38.44
CA ASN A 339 6.66 13.78 39.56
C ASN A 339 5.77 13.83 40.81
N ILE A 340 4.51 14.27 40.66
CA ILE A 340 3.52 14.29 41.75
C ILE A 340 3.33 12.88 42.32
N THR A 341 3.26 11.85 41.47
CA THR A 341 3.13 10.46 41.92
C THR A 341 4.34 10.02 42.75
N SER A 342 5.55 10.40 42.34
CA SER A 342 6.77 10.14 43.11
C SER A 342 6.75 10.85 44.47
N GLU A 343 6.36 12.12 44.52
CA GLU A 343 6.22 12.88 45.77
C GLU A 343 5.17 12.27 46.71
N ILE A 344 4.01 11.86 46.19
CA ILE A 344 2.97 11.16 46.95
C ILE A 344 3.52 9.89 47.59
N ASN A 345 4.29 9.09 46.85
CA ASN A 345 4.89 7.87 47.38
C ASN A 345 5.90 8.17 48.50
N GLN A 346 6.76 9.18 48.31
CA GLN A 346 7.71 9.61 49.35
C GLN A 346 6.99 10.12 50.61
N LEU A 347 5.92 10.88 50.46
CA LEU A 347 5.11 11.35 51.59
C LEU A 347 4.41 10.19 52.30
N LYS A 348 3.94 9.18 51.56
CA LYS A 348 3.31 7.97 52.11
C LYS A 348 4.29 7.14 52.94
N ASP A 349 5.54 7.04 52.49
CA ASP A 349 6.62 6.39 53.25
C ASP A 349 6.95 7.15 54.54
N LYS A 350 7.10 8.48 54.44
CA LYS A 350 7.31 9.35 55.60
C LYS A 350 6.16 9.25 56.61
N LEU A 351 4.92 9.24 56.13
CA LEU A 351 3.72 9.09 56.97
C LEU A 351 3.70 7.72 57.67
N SER A 352 4.06 6.65 56.97
CA SER A 352 4.12 5.30 57.55
C SER A 352 5.18 5.23 58.66
N LYS A 353 6.33 5.87 58.46
CA LYS A 353 7.40 5.97 59.46
C LYS A 353 6.97 6.79 60.68
N ALA A 354 6.29 7.91 60.46
CA ALA A 354 5.75 8.73 61.54
C ALA A 354 4.69 7.99 62.37
N LYS A 355 3.81 7.21 61.73
CA LYS A 355 2.82 6.36 62.42
C LYS A 355 3.48 5.30 63.32
N LEU A 356 4.53 4.64 62.83
CA LEU A 356 5.31 3.68 63.62
C LEU A 356 5.94 4.34 64.84
N ASN A 357 6.64 5.47 64.63
CA ASN A 357 7.25 6.22 65.72
C ASN A 357 6.21 6.66 66.76
N ASN A 358 5.01 7.08 66.34
CA ASN A 358 3.95 7.48 67.25
C ASN A 358 3.40 6.30 68.06
N SER A 359 3.31 5.11 67.46
CA SER A 359 2.94 3.87 68.16
C SER A 359 3.99 3.48 69.20
N GLU A 360 5.28 3.61 68.86
CA GLU A 360 6.38 3.37 69.79
C GLU A 360 6.35 4.36 70.96
N LEU A 361 6.20 5.67 70.68
CA LEU A 361 6.01 6.71 71.69
C LEU A 361 4.83 6.43 72.62
N ALA A 362 3.68 6.02 72.07
CA ALA A 362 2.51 5.68 72.88
C ALA A 362 2.80 4.50 73.83
N SER A 363 3.48 3.46 73.34
CA SER A 363 3.87 2.31 74.17
C SER A 363 4.87 2.68 75.28
N VAL A 364 5.83 3.57 74.98
CA VAL A 364 6.78 4.10 75.97
C VAL A 364 6.03 4.93 77.01
N SER A 365 5.09 5.77 76.61
CA SER A 365 4.29 6.60 77.52
C SER A 365 3.46 5.74 78.48
N VAL A 366 2.81 4.68 77.98
CA VAL A 366 2.08 3.72 78.83
C VAL A 366 3.01 3.03 79.83
N GLN A 367 4.24 2.70 79.42
CA GLN A 367 5.21 2.09 80.30
C GLN A 367 5.69 3.06 81.39
N GLN A 368 5.98 4.31 81.02
CA GLN A 368 6.34 5.37 81.97
C GLN A 368 5.21 5.65 82.97
N GLU A 369 3.95 5.64 82.52
CA GLU A 369 2.79 5.86 83.39
C GLU A 369 2.61 4.73 84.41
N LYS A 370 2.85 3.46 84.00
CA LYS A 370 2.90 2.32 84.94
C LYS A 370 4.02 2.48 85.97
N GLU A 371 5.19 2.94 85.54
CA GLU A 371 6.34 3.16 86.42
C GLU A 371 6.09 4.29 87.42
N ILE A 372 5.53 5.43 86.97
CA ILE A 372 5.11 6.54 87.83
C ILE A 372 4.07 6.08 88.86
N ASN A 373 3.07 5.27 88.46
CA ASN A 373 2.08 4.74 89.38
C ASN A 373 2.69 3.81 90.43
N SER A 374 3.67 2.99 90.04
CA SER A 374 4.43 2.15 90.97
C SER A 374 5.22 3.00 91.97
N LEU A 375 5.97 4.00 91.49
CA LEU A 375 6.74 4.93 92.32
C LEU A 375 5.84 5.73 93.28
N ASN A 376 4.69 6.21 92.82
CA ASN A 376 3.72 6.92 93.67
C ASN A 376 3.20 6.04 94.81
N ASN A 377 2.92 4.76 94.54
CA ASN A 377 2.53 3.81 95.58
C ASN A 377 3.66 3.61 96.60
N THR A 378 4.91 3.47 96.14
CA THR A 378 6.08 3.37 97.02
C THR A 378 6.24 4.63 97.89
N VAL A 379 6.12 5.82 97.30
CA VAL A 379 6.18 7.10 98.04
C VAL A 379 5.07 7.20 99.09
N LYS A 380 3.85 6.72 98.78
CA LYS A 380 2.75 6.66 99.74
C LYS A 380 3.09 5.78 100.94
N VAL A 381 3.57 4.56 100.70
CA VAL A 381 3.99 3.62 101.76
C VAL A 381 5.12 4.21 102.61
N LEU A 382 6.10 4.87 101.99
CA LEU A 382 7.19 5.54 102.72
C LEU A 382 6.70 6.71 103.58
N LYS A 383 5.74 7.51 103.10
CA LYS A 383 5.11 8.58 103.89
C LYS A 383 4.36 8.04 105.10
N GLU A 384 3.56 6.97 104.92
CA GLU A 384 2.85 6.31 106.02
C GLU A 384 3.83 5.76 107.06
N SER A 385 4.91 5.12 106.62
CA SER A 385 5.98 4.61 107.48
C SER A 385 6.71 5.73 108.24
N SER A 386 6.98 6.87 107.57
CA SER A 386 7.60 8.05 108.18
C SER A 386 6.69 8.71 109.22
N SER A 387 5.37 8.73 108.99
CA SER A 387 4.38 9.24 109.95
C SER A 387 4.36 8.37 111.20
N ASP A 388 4.29 7.05 111.05
CA ASP A 388 4.31 6.10 112.18
C ASP A 388 5.62 6.19 112.98
N ALA A 389 6.76 6.35 112.30
CA ALA A 389 8.05 6.61 112.95
C ALA A 389 8.04 7.93 113.75
N THR A 390 7.44 8.99 113.21
CA THR A 390 7.31 10.30 113.87
C THR A 390 6.44 10.20 115.13
N ASP A 391 5.33 9.47 115.06
CA ASP A 391 4.44 9.27 116.21
C ASP A 391 5.07 8.39 117.30
N LYS A 392 5.81 7.36 116.89
CA LYS A 392 6.66 6.58 117.81
C LYS A 392 7.71 7.46 118.48
N ASN A 393 8.38 8.34 117.75
CA ASN A 393 9.34 9.29 118.30
C ASN A 393 8.71 10.27 119.29
N LYS A 394 7.52 10.83 119.00
CA LYS A 394 6.78 11.67 119.95
C LYS A 394 6.45 10.92 121.24
N LYS A 395 6.02 9.65 121.15
CA LYS A 395 5.74 8.79 122.31
C LYS A 395 7.00 8.50 123.12
N LEU A 396 8.13 8.22 122.44
CA LEU A 396 9.43 8.02 123.08
C LEU A 396 9.93 9.31 123.76
N GLN A 397 9.79 10.47 123.13
CA GLN A 397 10.21 11.75 123.69
C GLN A 397 9.42 12.11 124.96
N LYS A 398 8.10 11.87 124.98
CA LYS A 398 7.28 12.00 126.19
C LYS A 398 7.78 11.09 127.32
N LYS A 399 8.18 9.86 126.98
CA LYS A 399 8.73 8.88 127.93
C LYS A 399 10.12 9.29 128.44
N ILE A 400 10.97 9.87 127.58
CA ILE A 400 12.29 10.41 127.93
C ILE A 400 12.16 11.60 128.88
N ASN A 401 11.22 12.52 128.63
CA ASN A 401 10.99 13.67 129.51
C ASN A 401 10.47 13.24 130.89
N SER A 402 9.60 12.24 130.94
CA SER A 402 9.15 11.61 132.20
C SER A 402 10.29 10.93 132.95
N LEU A 403 11.17 10.20 132.24
CA LEU A 403 12.36 9.57 132.84
C LEU A 403 13.39 10.60 133.33
N LYS A 404 13.57 11.74 132.64
CA LYS A 404 14.42 12.85 133.11
C LYS A 404 13.90 13.47 134.43
N GLY A 405 12.59 13.60 134.58
CA GLY A 405 11.96 14.01 135.85
C GLY A 405 12.24 13.01 136.97
N ASN A 406 12.10 11.71 136.68
CA ASN A 406 12.39 10.65 137.64
C ASN A 406 13.87 10.58 138.04
N ILE A 407 14.82 10.80 137.11
CA ILE A 407 16.27 10.82 137.38
C ILE A 407 16.67 11.96 138.33
N THR A 408 15.94 13.07 138.33
CA THR A 408 16.20 14.21 139.23
C THR A 408 15.75 13.90 140.67
N LEU A 409 14.71 13.06 140.82
CA LEU A 409 14.23 12.51 142.09
C LEU A 409 15.09 11.32 142.57
N GLU A 410 15.48 10.41 141.68
CA GLU A 410 16.29 9.23 142.00
C GLU A 410 17.71 9.60 142.43
N LYS A 411 18.31 10.70 141.94
CA LYS A 411 19.59 11.20 142.46
C LYS A 411 19.55 11.60 143.94
N ALA A 412 18.40 12.01 144.46
CA ALA A 412 18.20 12.30 145.89
C ALA A 412 17.94 11.03 146.73
N ILE A 413 17.48 9.95 146.09
CA ILE A 413 17.12 8.67 146.73
C ILE A 413 18.26 7.62 146.64
N ASN A 414 19.16 7.73 145.66
CA ASN A 414 20.27 6.79 145.41
C ASN A 414 21.41 6.81 146.45
N THR A 415 21.32 7.67 147.48
CA THR A 415 22.23 7.59 148.64
C THR A 415 21.72 6.57 149.67
N GLU A 416 20.46 6.13 149.58
CA GLU A 416 19.80 5.30 150.61
C GLU A 416 19.46 3.88 150.14
N LEU A 417 19.32 3.64 148.83
CA LEU A 417 18.91 2.33 148.26
C LEU A 417 20.05 1.37 147.86
N GLU A 418 21.32 1.75 148.05
CA GLU A 418 22.48 0.86 147.84
C GLU A 418 22.49 -0.32 148.83
N ASN A 419 21.72 -0.24 149.92
CA ASN A 419 21.61 -1.29 150.95
C ASN A 419 20.53 -2.38 150.68
N ASP A 420 19.56 -2.18 149.79
CA ASP A 420 18.42 -3.12 149.62
C ASP A 420 18.54 -4.08 148.40
N LEU A 421 19.59 -3.96 147.60
CA LEU A 421 19.76 -4.66 146.31
C LEU A 421 19.93 -6.20 146.42
N ASN A 422 20.21 -6.73 147.61
CA ASN A 422 20.33 -8.18 147.83
C ASN A 422 19.00 -8.97 147.73
N LYS A 423 17.84 -8.33 147.50
CA LYS A 423 16.52 -8.99 147.43
C LYS A 423 15.94 -9.23 146.01
N VAL A 424 16.57 -8.77 144.93
CA VAL A 424 15.94 -8.67 143.58
C VAL A 424 16.02 -9.94 142.70
N ASN A 425 16.57 -11.05 143.20
CA ASN A 425 16.82 -12.26 142.39
C ASN A 425 15.56 -12.99 141.85
N THR A 426 14.36 -12.55 142.19
CA THR A 426 13.06 -13.18 141.84
C THR A 426 12.40 -12.65 140.55
N LYS A 427 12.92 -11.60 139.88
CA LYS A 427 12.23 -10.91 138.76
C LYS A 427 12.47 -11.50 137.35
N HIS A 428 13.51 -12.32 137.14
CA HIS A 428 13.91 -12.76 135.78
C HIS A 428 12.97 -13.76 135.09
N LYS A 429 12.07 -14.44 135.83
CA LYS A 429 11.22 -15.54 135.33
C LYS A 429 10.14 -15.11 134.31
N ASN A 430 9.66 -13.86 134.34
CA ASN A 430 8.55 -13.39 133.49
C ASN A 430 8.96 -12.84 132.10
N LYS A 431 10.26 -12.63 131.85
CA LYS A 431 10.76 -12.10 130.56
C LYS A 431 10.92 -13.19 129.49
N ILE A 432 11.18 -14.43 129.91
CA ILE A 432 11.35 -15.59 129.01
C ILE A 432 10.03 -15.98 128.34
N ALA A 433 8.89 -15.87 129.03
CA ALA A 433 7.57 -16.26 128.51
C ALA A 433 7.05 -15.39 127.33
N LYS A 434 7.48 -14.12 127.22
CA LYS A 434 7.05 -13.21 126.13
C LYS A 434 7.85 -13.39 124.84
N LEU A 435 9.09 -13.85 124.92
CA LEU A 435 9.95 -14.08 123.75
C LEU A 435 9.56 -15.38 123.03
N THR A 436 9.11 -16.41 123.76
CA THR A 436 8.67 -17.70 123.19
C THR A 436 7.47 -17.57 122.25
N LYS A 437 6.49 -16.70 122.56
CA LYS A 437 5.29 -16.49 121.70
C LYS A 437 5.60 -15.74 120.39
N LYS A 438 6.66 -14.94 120.36
CA LYS A 438 7.06 -14.18 119.16
C LYS A 438 7.88 -15.02 118.19
N VAL A 439 8.62 -16.00 118.70
CA VAL A 439 9.35 -16.99 117.89
C VAL A 439 8.39 -17.96 117.18
N SER A 440 7.26 -18.31 117.81
CA SER A 440 6.24 -19.18 117.19
C SER A 440 5.49 -18.53 116.03
N SER A 441 5.19 -17.22 116.08
CA SER A 441 4.47 -16.53 114.99
C SER A 441 5.36 -16.27 113.77
N LEU A 442 6.64 -15.95 114.01
CA LEU A 442 7.62 -15.78 112.92
C LEU A 442 7.90 -17.12 112.21
N LYS A 443 7.84 -18.25 112.93
CA LYS A 443 8.03 -19.58 112.34
C LYS A 443 6.90 -20.00 111.39
N THR A 444 5.66 -19.59 111.66
CA THR A 444 4.52 -19.83 110.76
C THR A 444 4.58 -18.97 109.50
N GLU A 445 5.04 -17.73 109.61
CA GLU A 445 5.18 -16.81 108.46
C GLU A 445 6.31 -17.25 107.50
N VAL A 446 7.44 -17.71 108.06
CA VAL A 446 8.55 -18.30 107.28
C VAL A 446 8.10 -19.54 106.50
N ASN A 447 7.25 -20.39 107.08
CA ASN A 447 6.75 -21.58 106.40
C ASN A 447 5.79 -21.22 105.24
N SER A 448 4.94 -20.19 105.40
CA SER A 448 4.04 -19.72 104.32
C SER A 448 4.81 -19.16 103.13
N LEU A 449 5.81 -18.30 103.40
CA LEU A 449 6.66 -17.72 102.35
C LEU A 449 7.46 -18.80 101.62
N LYS A 450 7.88 -19.86 102.32
CA LYS A 450 8.60 -20.99 101.71
C LYS A 450 7.73 -21.75 100.70
N THR A 451 6.44 -21.97 100.99
CA THR A 451 5.51 -22.59 100.01
C THR A 451 5.24 -21.71 98.79
N GLU A 452 5.26 -20.39 98.96
CA GLU A 452 5.04 -19.45 97.86
C GLU A 452 6.24 -19.37 96.91
N VAL A 453 7.46 -19.41 97.47
CA VAL A 453 8.71 -19.51 96.70
C VAL A 453 8.74 -20.78 95.85
N SER A 454 8.37 -21.94 96.42
CA SER A 454 8.35 -23.20 95.65
C SER A 454 7.33 -23.20 94.49
N LYS A 455 6.20 -22.50 94.63
CA LYS A 455 5.24 -22.31 93.52
C LYS A 455 5.82 -21.42 92.43
N LEU A 456 6.47 -20.31 92.81
CA LEU A 456 7.11 -19.42 91.85
C LEU A 456 8.26 -20.10 91.09
N GLU A 457 9.06 -20.94 91.77
CA GLU A 457 10.14 -21.73 91.14
C GLU A 457 9.61 -22.71 90.08
N THR A 458 8.46 -23.36 90.35
CA THR A 458 7.81 -24.26 89.39
C THR A 458 7.23 -23.50 88.20
N THR A 459 6.58 -22.35 88.43
CA THR A 459 6.10 -21.48 87.34
C THR A 459 7.25 -20.96 86.47
N ASN A 460 8.36 -20.57 87.09
CA ASN A 460 9.51 -20.03 86.36
C ASN A 460 10.18 -21.12 85.47
N SER A 461 10.22 -22.36 85.96
CA SER A 461 10.73 -23.50 85.18
C SER A 461 9.84 -23.85 83.99
N SER A 462 8.51 -23.75 84.14
CA SER A 462 7.55 -23.90 83.04
C SER A 462 7.74 -22.81 81.98
N LEU A 463 7.80 -21.53 82.40
CA LEU A 463 7.99 -20.40 81.49
C LEU A 463 9.31 -20.48 80.72
N ALA A 464 10.39 -20.90 81.38
CA ALA A 464 11.69 -21.11 80.73
C ALA A 464 11.61 -22.19 79.62
N THR A 465 10.86 -23.26 79.88
CA THR A 465 10.65 -24.35 78.92
C THR A 465 9.82 -23.89 77.72
N ASP A 466 8.75 -23.13 77.95
CA ASP A 466 7.89 -22.60 76.89
C ASP A 466 8.63 -21.54 76.03
N LEU A 467 9.45 -20.70 76.66
CA LEU A 467 10.31 -19.74 75.95
C LEU A 467 11.30 -20.45 75.02
N SER A 468 11.90 -21.56 75.47
CA SER A 468 12.82 -22.36 74.67
C SER A 468 12.14 -23.00 73.45
N LYS A 469 10.94 -23.57 73.63
CA LYS A 469 10.14 -24.13 72.53
C LYS A 469 9.73 -23.07 71.51
N ASN A 470 9.28 -21.90 71.97
CA ASN A 470 8.94 -20.79 71.09
C ASN A 470 10.15 -20.24 70.34
N LYS A 471 11.33 -20.16 70.96
CA LYS A 471 12.57 -19.79 70.25
C LYS A 471 12.91 -20.74 69.11
N LYS A 472 12.81 -22.06 69.32
CA LYS A 472 13.07 -23.05 68.26
C LYS A 472 12.07 -22.94 67.11
N LYS A 473 10.76 -22.90 67.42
CA LYS A 473 9.72 -22.68 66.40
C LYS A 473 9.98 -21.42 65.59
N HIS A 474 10.28 -20.30 66.25
CA HIS A 474 10.56 -19.04 65.56
C HIS A 474 11.79 -19.13 64.63
N GLN A 475 12.86 -19.83 65.04
CA GLN A 475 14.04 -20.05 64.19
C GLN A 475 13.73 -20.90 62.96
N GLU A 476 12.95 -21.96 63.11
CA GLU A 476 12.52 -22.83 62.00
C GLU A 476 11.62 -22.07 61.01
N THR A 477 10.63 -21.33 61.52
CA THR A 477 9.78 -20.47 60.68
C THR A 477 10.60 -19.42 59.95
N LYS A 478 11.59 -18.79 60.60
CA LYS A 478 12.48 -17.80 59.97
C LYS A 478 13.30 -18.40 58.84
N LYS A 479 13.86 -19.61 59.01
CA LYS A 479 14.62 -20.31 57.95
C LYS A 479 13.73 -20.66 56.77
N GLY A 480 12.53 -21.20 57.02
CA GLY A 480 11.56 -21.53 55.97
C GLY A 480 11.13 -20.32 55.16
N LEU A 481 10.79 -19.20 55.82
CA LEU A 481 10.46 -17.95 55.15
C LEU A 481 11.64 -17.42 54.30
N SER A 482 12.86 -17.44 54.84
CA SER A 482 14.03 -16.94 54.13
C SER A 482 14.34 -17.73 52.85
N ALA A 483 14.16 -19.06 52.87
CA ALA A 483 14.34 -19.91 51.70
C ALA A 483 13.26 -19.63 50.64
N SER A 484 12.00 -19.53 51.07
CA SER A 484 10.87 -19.23 50.18
C SER A 484 11.01 -17.85 49.51
N VAL A 485 11.43 -16.83 50.26
CA VAL A 485 11.70 -15.48 49.74
C VAL A 485 12.85 -15.50 48.71
N LYS A 486 13.90 -16.28 48.96
CA LYS A 486 15.04 -16.40 48.03
C LYS A 486 14.61 -17.06 46.70
N ASN A 487 13.84 -18.14 46.77
CA ASN A 487 13.33 -18.82 45.57
C ASN A 487 12.39 -17.92 44.78
N LYS A 488 11.41 -17.27 45.44
CA LYS A 488 10.52 -16.32 44.76
C LYS A 488 11.27 -15.16 44.11
N LYS A 489 12.36 -14.68 44.72
CA LYS A 489 13.19 -13.62 44.14
C LYS A 489 13.93 -14.07 42.88
N ALA A 490 14.40 -15.31 42.84
CA ALA A 490 15.03 -15.87 41.63
C ALA A 490 14.02 -15.98 40.48
N GLU A 491 12.83 -16.52 40.77
CA GLU A 491 11.72 -16.68 39.82
C GLU A 491 11.25 -15.32 39.26
N ILE A 492 11.13 -14.29 40.11
CA ILE A 492 10.82 -12.92 39.69
C ILE A 492 11.87 -12.34 38.74
N ASN A 493 13.16 -12.61 38.97
CA ASN A 493 14.23 -12.09 38.12
C ASN A 493 14.25 -12.75 36.73
N GLU A 494 13.95 -14.05 36.68
CA GLU A 494 13.84 -14.80 35.43
C GLU A 494 12.66 -14.32 34.59
N LEU A 495 11.47 -14.23 35.22
CA LEU A 495 10.27 -13.66 34.60
C LEU A 495 10.48 -12.20 34.15
N SER A 496 11.20 -11.39 34.93
CA SER A 496 11.51 -10.00 34.55
C SER A 496 12.40 -9.91 33.32
N SER A 497 13.33 -10.86 33.17
CA SER A 497 14.21 -10.93 32.00
C SER A 497 13.43 -11.34 30.76
N GLU A 498 12.55 -12.34 30.88
CA GLU A 498 11.68 -12.81 29.81
C GLU A 498 10.70 -11.73 29.32
N ILE A 499 10.08 -10.99 30.25
CA ILE A 499 9.21 -9.84 29.94
C ILE A 499 9.98 -8.76 29.16
N LYS A 500 11.26 -8.53 29.49
CA LYS A 500 12.09 -7.53 28.79
C LYS A 500 12.34 -7.92 27.33
N THR A 501 12.65 -9.19 27.08
CA THR A 501 12.79 -9.73 25.71
C THR A 501 11.49 -9.65 24.94
N LEU A 502 10.36 -10.06 25.54
CA LEU A 502 9.04 -10.00 24.89
C LEU A 502 8.65 -8.57 24.52
N ARG A 503 8.90 -7.58 25.39
CA ARG A 503 8.66 -6.16 25.08
C ARG A 503 9.50 -5.65 23.92
N SER A 504 10.76 -6.09 23.80
CA SER A 504 11.62 -5.70 22.68
C SER A 504 11.09 -6.27 21.36
N THR A 505 10.67 -7.54 21.36
CA THR A 505 10.04 -8.17 20.19
C THR A 505 8.73 -7.49 19.81
N GLN A 506 7.88 -7.18 20.79
CA GLN A 506 6.61 -6.46 20.57
C GLN A 506 6.84 -5.08 19.94
N SER A 507 7.85 -4.33 20.39
CA SER A 507 8.18 -3.02 19.81
C SER A 507 8.61 -3.13 18.34
N LYS A 508 9.37 -4.15 17.97
CA LYS A 508 9.75 -4.41 16.56
C LYS A 508 8.53 -4.75 15.70
N HIS A 509 7.65 -5.62 16.18
CA HIS A 509 6.42 -5.95 15.47
C HIS A 509 5.50 -4.74 15.29
N ASN A 510 5.31 -3.92 16.33
CA ASN A 510 4.50 -2.72 16.24
C ASN A 510 4.98 -1.75 15.15
N LYS A 511 6.30 -1.62 14.96
CA LYS A 511 6.86 -0.76 13.92
C LYS A 511 6.55 -1.29 12.51
N VAL A 512 6.68 -2.60 12.31
CA VAL A 512 6.34 -3.26 11.03
C VAL A 512 4.85 -3.12 10.72
N THR A 513 3.98 -3.30 11.72
CA THR A 513 2.53 -3.12 11.56
C THR A 513 2.17 -1.68 11.18
N SER A 514 2.86 -0.68 11.75
CA SER A 514 2.65 0.73 11.40
C SER A 514 2.99 1.01 9.94
N ASP A 515 4.17 0.61 9.48
CA ASP A 515 4.63 0.84 8.09
C ASP A 515 3.71 0.17 7.07
N LEU A 516 3.26 -1.06 7.35
CA LEU A 516 2.35 -1.79 6.44
C LEU A 516 0.98 -1.12 6.35
N ASN A 517 0.43 -0.65 7.48
CA ASN A 517 -0.86 0.04 7.48
C ASN A 517 -0.82 1.36 6.69
N GLU A 518 0.30 2.09 6.76
CA GLU A 518 0.47 3.33 6.03
C GLU A 518 0.55 3.10 4.52
N GLN A 519 1.26 2.05 4.08
CA GLN A 519 1.32 1.65 2.68
C GLN A 519 -0.04 1.17 2.15
N ILE A 520 -0.80 0.40 2.93
CA ILE A 520 -2.14 -0.07 2.56
C ILE A 520 -3.11 1.10 2.38
N ALA A 521 -3.06 2.11 3.25
CA ALA A 521 -3.92 3.29 3.16
C ALA A 521 -3.64 4.09 1.87
N GLN A 522 -2.35 4.25 1.52
CA GLN A 522 -1.97 4.98 0.31
C GLN A 522 -2.37 4.23 -0.97
N MET A 523 -2.18 2.91 -1.02
CA MET A 523 -2.61 2.09 -2.16
C MET A 523 -4.13 2.09 -2.34
N LYS A 524 -4.90 2.04 -1.25
CA LYS A 524 -6.38 2.11 -1.33
C LYS A 524 -6.88 3.40 -1.96
N ASN A 525 -6.32 4.54 -1.54
CA ASN A 525 -6.74 5.83 -2.11
C ASN A 525 -6.37 5.90 -3.60
N LYS A 526 -5.20 5.38 -3.97
CA LYS A 526 -4.74 5.33 -5.36
C LYS A 526 -5.66 4.50 -6.26
N ILE A 527 -6.13 3.34 -5.78
CA ILE A 527 -7.05 2.47 -6.52
C ILE A 527 -8.38 3.17 -6.75
N ASN A 528 -8.94 3.80 -5.73
CA ASN A 528 -10.21 4.53 -5.84
C ASN A 528 -10.16 5.65 -6.88
N ASP A 529 -9.06 6.40 -6.92
CA ASP A 529 -8.89 7.49 -7.89
C ASP A 529 -8.76 6.96 -9.32
N LEU A 530 -8.06 5.85 -9.51
CA LEU A 530 -7.91 5.20 -10.81
C LEU A 530 -9.23 4.59 -11.31
N GLU A 531 -10.03 3.99 -10.43
CA GLU A 531 -11.36 3.46 -10.78
C GLU A 531 -12.30 4.57 -11.24
N ASN A 532 -12.31 5.72 -10.55
CA ASN A 532 -13.11 6.87 -10.95
C ASN A 532 -12.70 7.42 -12.32
N GLN A 533 -11.39 7.48 -12.61
CA GLN A 533 -10.91 7.92 -13.92
C GLN A 533 -11.24 6.92 -15.03
N ASN A 534 -11.13 5.62 -14.77
CA ASN A 534 -11.41 4.60 -15.76
C ASN A 534 -12.91 4.57 -16.14
N ASN A 535 -13.79 4.82 -15.18
CA ASN A 535 -15.22 4.97 -15.43
C ASN A 535 -15.53 6.20 -16.29
N LEU A 536 -14.85 7.33 -16.07
CA LEU A 536 -15.00 8.50 -16.93
C LEU A 536 -14.54 8.21 -18.36
N LEU A 537 -13.37 7.59 -18.50
CA LEU A 537 -12.76 7.33 -19.80
C LEU A 537 -13.55 6.31 -20.63
N ASN A 538 -14.13 5.30 -19.98
CA ASN A 538 -15.05 4.37 -20.65
C ASN A 538 -16.31 5.06 -21.15
N THR A 539 -16.80 6.06 -20.40
CA THR A 539 -17.98 6.84 -20.82
C THR A 539 -17.64 7.68 -22.06
N GLU A 540 -16.48 8.34 -22.08
CA GLU A 540 -16.01 9.08 -23.26
C GLU A 540 -15.69 8.18 -24.46
N PHE A 541 -15.08 7.01 -24.23
CA PHE A 541 -14.78 6.07 -25.31
C PHE A 541 -16.07 5.52 -25.95
N SER A 542 -17.11 5.28 -25.16
CA SER A 542 -18.42 4.88 -25.66
C SER A 542 -19.03 5.95 -26.57
N VAL A 543 -18.93 7.22 -26.18
CA VAL A 543 -19.37 8.35 -27.01
C VAL A 543 -18.56 8.41 -28.30
N MET A 544 -17.23 8.35 -28.20
CA MET A 544 -16.34 8.45 -29.37
C MET A 544 -16.49 7.26 -30.34
N SER A 545 -16.71 6.05 -29.81
CA SER A 545 -16.95 4.85 -30.61
C SER A 545 -18.26 4.95 -31.38
N LYS A 546 -19.28 5.59 -30.79
CA LYS A 546 -20.54 5.86 -31.47
C LYS A 546 -20.33 6.84 -32.63
N THR A 547 -19.63 7.95 -32.38
CA THR A 547 -19.28 8.95 -33.40
C THR A 547 -18.43 8.36 -34.53
N ASN A 548 -17.46 7.51 -34.21
CA ASN A 548 -16.61 6.87 -35.22
C ASN A 548 -17.38 5.85 -36.07
N THR A 549 -18.41 5.22 -35.50
CA THR A 549 -19.31 4.34 -36.27
C THR A 549 -20.12 5.16 -37.26
N GLU A 550 -20.68 6.29 -36.82
CA GLU A 550 -21.41 7.24 -37.67
C GLU A 550 -20.51 7.81 -38.79
N LEU A 551 -19.23 8.12 -38.48
CA LEU A 551 -18.26 8.61 -39.46
C LEU A 551 -17.84 7.53 -40.47
N LYS A 552 -17.67 6.27 -40.04
CA LYS A 552 -17.37 5.17 -40.97
C LYS A 552 -18.51 4.93 -41.95
N GLU A 553 -19.76 5.00 -41.48
CA GLU A 553 -20.92 4.97 -42.38
C GLU A 553 -20.89 6.13 -43.38
N LEU A 554 -20.53 7.34 -42.92
CA LEU A 554 -20.36 8.52 -43.78
C LEU A 554 -19.26 8.33 -44.83
N PHE A 555 -18.11 7.77 -44.46
CA PHE A 555 -16.99 7.51 -45.37
C PHE A 555 -17.32 6.42 -46.40
N ILE A 556 -18.02 5.36 -46.00
CA ILE A 556 -18.50 4.34 -46.93
C ILE A 556 -19.47 4.97 -47.94
N GLN A 557 -20.41 5.81 -47.49
CA GLN A 557 -21.27 6.57 -48.41
C GLN A 557 -20.45 7.45 -49.35
N LYS A 558 -19.41 8.13 -48.87
CA LYS A 558 -18.54 8.95 -49.71
C LYS A 558 -17.70 8.17 -50.71
N ASP A 559 -17.19 6.99 -50.37
CA ASP A 559 -16.43 6.14 -51.29
C ASP A 559 -17.31 5.61 -52.43
N PHE A 560 -18.58 5.28 -52.14
CA PHE A 560 -19.55 4.97 -53.19
C PHE A 560 -19.79 6.17 -54.13
N GLU A 561 -19.95 7.40 -53.60
CA GLU A 561 -20.09 8.62 -54.42
C GLU A 561 -18.91 8.84 -55.37
N VAL A 562 -17.68 8.68 -54.85
CA VAL A 562 -16.44 8.92 -55.61
C VAL A 562 -16.24 7.89 -56.72
N ASN A 563 -16.68 6.65 -56.51
CA ASN A 563 -16.65 5.60 -57.53
C ASN A 563 -17.83 5.68 -58.53
N GLY A 564 -18.53 6.83 -58.58
CA GLY A 564 -19.57 7.11 -59.56
C GLY A 564 -20.93 6.49 -59.23
N VAL A 565 -21.11 5.95 -58.03
CA VAL A 565 -22.36 5.36 -57.54
C VAL A 565 -23.01 6.34 -56.56
N LYS A 566 -24.16 6.94 -56.89
CA LYS A 566 -24.90 7.75 -55.92
C LYS A 566 -25.45 6.84 -54.81
N PRO A 567 -24.99 6.95 -53.55
CA PRO A 567 -25.41 6.04 -52.46
C PRO A 567 -26.90 6.17 -52.14
N SER A 568 -27.50 7.31 -52.44
CA SER A 568 -28.94 7.56 -52.34
C SER A 568 -29.81 6.63 -53.21
N ASP A 569 -29.22 5.96 -54.21
CA ASP A 569 -29.91 5.01 -55.09
C ASP A 569 -29.65 3.53 -54.70
N MET A 570 -28.81 3.26 -53.69
CA MET A 570 -28.50 1.91 -53.22
C MET A 570 -29.47 1.47 -52.11
N MET A 571 -30.30 0.46 -52.38
CA MET A 571 -31.09 -0.19 -51.33
C MET A 571 -30.27 -1.27 -50.62
N VAL A 572 -29.99 -1.06 -49.33
CA VAL A 572 -29.33 -2.04 -48.47
C VAL A 572 -30.19 -3.30 -48.36
N LYS A 573 -29.68 -4.43 -48.84
CA LYS A 573 -30.29 -5.75 -48.63
C LYS A 573 -29.65 -6.39 -47.40
N THR A 574 -30.29 -6.26 -46.24
CA THR A 574 -29.91 -6.99 -45.03
C THR A 574 -30.55 -8.38 -45.04
N SER A 575 -29.76 -9.43 -45.21
CA SER A 575 -30.16 -10.77 -44.78
C SER A 575 -29.16 -11.26 -43.73
N ASN A 576 -29.65 -11.52 -42.51
CA ASN A 576 -29.35 -12.73 -41.73
C ASN A 576 -29.98 -12.59 -40.33
N THR A 577 -31.15 -13.19 -40.17
CA THR A 577 -31.65 -13.65 -38.87
C THR A 577 -31.22 -15.12 -38.67
N PRO A 578 -30.65 -15.53 -37.53
CA PRO A 578 -30.30 -16.93 -37.26
C PRO A 578 -31.54 -17.74 -36.80
N PRO A 579 -31.64 -19.05 -37.14
CA PRO A 579 -32.79 -19.88 -36.80
C PRO A 579 -32.70 -20.54 -35.42
N ALA A 580 -33.87 -20.90 -34.87
CA ALA A 580 -34.07 -21.48 -33.55
C ALA A 580 -33.66 -22.98 -33.43
N PRO A 581 -33.39 -23.50 -32.20
CA PRO A 581 -32.81 -24.83 -32.00
C PRO A 581 -33.82 -25.99 -32.04
N ILE A 582 -33.39 -27.14 -32.55
CA ILE A 582 -34.12 -28.41 -32.59
C ILE A 582 -33.44 -29.44 -31.66
N VAL A 583 -34.24 -30.15 -30.87
CA VAL A 583 -33.83 -31.29 -30.02
C VAL A 583 -34.26 -32.61 -30.67
N LEU A 584 -33.41 -33.64 -30.67
CA LEU A 584 -33.81 -35.02 -31.05
C LEU A 584 -33.13 -36.11 -30.19
N LYS A 585 -33.90 -37.19 -29.94
CA LYS A 585 -33.56 -38.45 -29.25
C LYS A 585 -33.23 -39.56 -30.27
N GLY A 586 -32.30 -40.49 -29.98
CA GLY A 586 -32.17 -41.79 -30.67
C GLY A 586 -30.77 -42.43 -30.65
N SER A 587 -30.70 -43.77 -30.64
CA SER A 587 -29.56 -44.60 -30.19
C SER A 587 -28.48 -44.91 -31.24
N GLU A 588 -27.48 -44.03 -31.38
CA GLU A 588 -26.30 -44.25 -32.22
C GLU A 588 -25.01 -44.19 -31.39
N THR A 589 -24.02 -44.99 -31.77
CA THR A 589 -22.66 -44.86 -31.20
C THR A 589 -21.99 -43.67 -31.86
N ILE A 590 -21.75 -42.63 -31.09
CA ILE A 590 -21.13 -41.38 -31.52
C ILE A 590 -19.69 -41.28 -31.00
N TYR A 591 -18.85 -40.56 -31.73
CA TYR A 591 -17.52 -40.15 -31.28
C TYR A 591 -17.56 -38.68 -30.87
N THR A 592 -17.01 -38.34 -29.72
CA THR A 592 -16.95 -36.97 -29.20
C THR A 592 -15.57 -36.72 -28.57
N VAL A 593 -15.24 -35.47 -28.24
CA VAL A 593 -13.98 -35.12 -27.58
C VAL A 593 -14.27 -34.63 -26.16
N GLN A 594 -13.80 -35.40 -25.16
CA GLN A 594 -13.80 -34.94 -23.78
C GLN A 594 -12.66 -33.94 -23.59
N PHE A 595 -12.94 -32.76 -23.06
CA PHE A 595 -11.93 -31.70 -22.89
C PHE A 595 -11.70 -31.27 -21.44
N GLY A 596 -12.53 -31.71 -20.49
CA GLY A 596 -12.31 -31.43 -19.07
C GLY A 596 -13.28 -32.11 -18.12
N VAL A 597 -12.86 -32.24 -16.86
CA VAL A 597 -13.71 -32.68 -15.74
C VAL A 597 -13.63 -31.62 -14.65
N PHE A 598 -14.78 -31.12 -14.19
CA PHE A 598 -14.85 -30.01 -13.25
C PHE A 598 -15.70 -30.39 -12.03
N MET A 599 -15.38 -29.79 -10.88
CA MET A 599 -16.11 -29.99 -9.63
C MET A 599 -17.40 -29.18 -9.55
N GLN A 600 -17.57 -28.21 -10.44
CA GLN A 600 -18.73 -27.31 -10.52
C GLN A 600 -19.08 -27.06 -11.99
N GLU A 601 -20.34 -26.72 -12.26
CA GLU A 601 -20.80 -26.40 -13.61
C GLU A 601 -20.07 -25.16 -14.17
N GLN A 602 -19.60 -25.28 -15.41
CA GLN A 602 -18.84 -24.25 -16.13
C GLN A 602 -19.77 -23.42 -17.02
N SER A 603 -19.62 -22.10 -16.99
CA SER A 603 -20.39 -21.19 -17.85
C SER A 603 -19.93 -21.27 -19.31
N TYR A 604 -20.81 -20.94 -20.27
CA TYR A 604 -20.46 -20.96 -21.70
C TYR A 604 -19.26 -20.07 -22.08
N GLN A 605 -19.03 -18.98 -21.33
CA GLN A 605 -17.84 -18.13 -21.53
C GLN A 605 -16.56 -18.83 -21.06
N SER A 606 -16.63 -19.62 -19.99
CA SER A 606 -15.49 -20.37 -19.45
C SER A 606 -15.07 -21.57 -20.32
N THR A 607 -15.96 -22.07 -21.17
CA THR A 607 -15.65 -23.09 -22.18
C THR A 607 -15.11 -22.49 -23.48
N LYS A 608 -14.70 -21.21 -23.47
CA LYS A 608 -14.18 -20.46 -24.64
C LYS A 608 -15.15 -20.48 -25.83
N GLN A 609 -16.46 -20.54 -25.55
CA GLN A 609 -17.52 -20.54 -26.56
C GLN A 609 -17.34 -21.65 -27.61
N LEU A 610 -16.85 -22.82 -27.19
CA LEU A 610 -16.75 -23.97 -28.08
C LEU A 610 -18.14 -24.38 -28.58
N ASP A 611 -18.20 -24.79 -29.86
CA ASP A 611 -19.43 -25.25 -30.49
C ASP A 611 -19.84 -26.62 -29.95
N ALA A 612 -21.15 -26.83 -29.81
CA ALA A 612 -21.78 -28.08 -29.36
C ALA A 612 -21.12 -28.66 -28.10
N VAL A 613 -21.14 -27.91 -26.99
CA VAL A 613 -20.64 -28.35 -25.68
C VAL A 613 -21.76 -28.87 -24.80
N TRP A 614 -21.55 -30.01 -24.16
CA TRP A 614 -22.43 -30.56 -23.13
C TRP A 614 -21.62 -31.31 -22.07
N TYR A 615 -22.26 -31.72 -20.97
CA TYR A 615 -21.62 -32.47 -19.91
C TYR A 615 -22.49 -33.60 -19.37
N ASN A 616 -21.84 -34.60 -18.77
CA ASN A 616 -22.50 -35.62 -17.95
C ASN A 616 -22.04 -35.49 -16.49
N THR A 617 -22.95 -35.71 -15.55
CA THR A 617 -22.61 -35.75 -14.12
C THR A 617 -22.27 -37.18 -13.70
N THR A 618 -21.19 -37.35 -12.95
CA THR A 618 -20.80 -38.63 -12.37
C THR A 618 -21.52 -38.88 -11.04
N GLU A 619 -21.58 -40.13 -10.57
CA GLU A 619 -22.14 -40.48 -9.25
C GLU A 619 -21.41 -39.78 -8.08
N GLN A 620 -20.18 -39.30 -8.31
CA GLN A 620 -19.38 -38.55 -7.34
C GLN A 620 -19.60 -37.03 -7.41
N GLY A 621 -20.57 -36.56 -8.20
CA GLY A 621 -20.93 -35.14 -8.29
C GLY A 621 -19.98 -34.29 -9.14
N THR A 622 -19.17 -34.91 -10.00
CA THR A 622 -18.29 -34.18 -10.94
C THR A 622 -18.91 -34.08 -12.33
N TYR A 623 -18.53 -33.05 -13.09
CA TYR A 623 -19.08 -32.73 -14.41
C TYR A 623 -18.04 -33.00 -15.50
N VAL A 624 -18.30 -33.97 -16.37
CA VAL A 624 -17.42 -34.35 -17.49
C VAL A 624 -17.90 -33.67 -18.76
N TYR A 625 -17.10 -32.77 -19.33
CA TYR A 625 -17.46 -31.95 -20.48
C TYR A 625 -16.93 -32.49 -21.81
N TYR A 626 -17.80 -32.47 -22.81
CA TYR A 626 -17.58 -32.93 -24.17
C TYR A 626 -17.86 -31.81 -25.18
N SER A 627 -17.21 -31.87 -26.35
CA SER A 627 -17.45 -30.95 -27.46
C SER A 627 -17.46 -31.71 -28.80
N GLY A 628 -18.52 -31.44 -29.59
CA GLY A 628 -18.71 -31.97 -30.94
C GLY A 628 -19.17 -33.44 -30.99
N GLU A 629 -20.09 -33.76 -31.88
CA GLU A 629 -20.58 -35.12 -32.16
C GLU A 629 -20.18 -35.53 -33.58
N PHE A 630 -19.52 -36.68 -33.70
CA PHE A 630 -18.92 -37.14 -34.95
C PHE A 630 -19.26 -38.60 -35.22
N ASN A 631 -19.36 -38.93 -36.51
CA ASN A 631 -19.70 -40.28 -36.96
C ASN A 631 -18.46 -41.17 -37.15
N SER A 632 -17.25 -40.61 -37.03
CA SER A 632 -15.98 -41.34 -37.12
C SER A 632 -14.93 -40.86 -36.12
N PRO A 633 -14.01 -41.74 -35.66
CA PRO A 633 -12.88 -41.36 -34.83
C PRO A 633 -11.95 -40.31 -35.48
N GLN A 634 -11.84 -40.32 -36.82
CA GLN A 634 -10.95 -39.43 -37.57
C GLN A 634 -11.44 -37.98 -37.55
N GLU A 635 -12.75 -37.76 -37.65
CA GLU A 635 -13.36 -36.45 -37.51
C GLU A 635 -13.20 -35.93 -36.07
N ALA A 636 -13.44 -36.78 -35.07
CA ALA A 636 -13.24 -36.44 -33.66
C ALA A 636 -11.77 -36.11 -33.35
N ALA A 637 -10.80 -36.83 -33.94
CA ALA A 637 -9.38 -36.54 -33.78
C ALA A 637 -8.97 -35.19 -34.41
N SER A 638 -9.59 -34.81 -35.53
CA SER A 638 -9.38 -33.50 -36.14
C SER A 638 -9.89 -32.37 -35.23
N HIS A 639 -11.06 -32.57 -34.60
CA HIS A 639 -11.61 -31.63 -33.61
C HIS A 639 -10.77 -31.58 -32.32
N GLN A 640 -10.24 -32.72 -31.86
CA GLN A 640 -9.33 -32.80 -30.72
C GLN A 640 -8.09 -31.92 -30.93
N ASN A 641 -7.48 -31.97 -32.12
CA ASN A 641 -6.31 -31.13 -32.44
C ASN A 641 -6.66 -29.63 -32.41
N ASN A 642 -7.87 -29.24 -32.85
CA ASN A 642 -8.36 -27.88 -32.74
C ASN A 642 -8.51 -27.45 -31.26
N LEU A 643 -9.08 -28.32 -30.43
CA LEU A 643 -9.22 -28.08 -28.99
C LEU A 643 -7.85 -27.93 -28.29
N ILE A 644 -6.87 -28.77 -28.65
CA ILE A 644 -5.50 -28.65 -28.14
C ILE A 644 -4.88 -27.31 -28.56
N ALA A 645 -5.03 -26.90 -29.82
CA ALA A 645 -4.58 -25.59 -30.29
C ALA A 645 -5.26 -24.42 -29.54
N LYS A 646 -6.51 -24.61 -29.11
CA LYS A 646 -7.24 -23.67 -28.25
C LYS A 646 -6.86 -23.76 -26.76
N GLY A 647 -5.93 -24.63 -26.39
CA GLY A 647 -5.36 -24.75 -25.04
C GLY A 647 -5.96 -25.86 -24.17
N TYR A 648 -6.79 -26.75 -24.72
CA TYR A 648 -7.28 -27.94 -24.03
C TYR A 648 -6.33 -29.12 -24.26
N ASN A 649 -5.13 -29.02 -23.70
CA ASN A 649 -4.02 -29.93 -24.01
C ASN A 649 -4.26 -31.40 -23.62
N ASN A 650 -5.22 -31.66 -22.73
CA ASN A 650 -5.61 -33.00 -22.28
C ASN A 650 -6.91 -33.50 -22.93
N ALA A 651 -7.36 -32.88 -24.02
CA ALA A 651 -8.54 -33.33 -24.74
C ALA A 651 -8.28 -34.70 -25.40
N PHE A 652 -9.26 -35.61 -25.37
CA PHE A 652 -9.16 -36.93 -26.02
C PHE A 652 -10.49 -37.43 -26.57
N VAL A 653 -10.42 -38.25 -27.62
CA VAL A 653 -11.59 -38.83 -28.29
C VAL A 653 -12.20 -39.92 -27.41
N VAL A 654 -13.53 -39.86 -27.25
CA VAL A 654 -14.34 -40.80 -26.48
C VAL A 654 -15.49 -41.29 -27.35
N THR A 655 -15.79 -42.58 -27.25
CA THR A 655 -16.96 -43.19 -27.88
C THR A 655 -18.10 -43.27 -26.88
N LEU A 656 -19.26 -42.72 -27.23
CA LEU A 656 -20.47 -42.77 -26.42
C LEU A 656 -21.57 -43.48 -27.20
N THR A 657 -22.35 -44.31 -26.53
CA THR A 657 -23.59 -44.86 -27.09
C THR A 657 -24.75 -44.02 -26.57
N LYS A 658 -25.49 -43.38 -27.47
CA LYS A 658 -26.72 -42.66 -27.12
C LYS A 658 -27.93 -43.58 -27.02
#